data_AF-A0A7C6JTC3-F1
#
_entry.id   AF-A0A7C6JTC3-F1
#
_cell.length_a   1.000
_cell.length_b   1.000
_cell.length_c   1.000
_cell.angle_alpha   90.00
_cell.angle_beta   90.00
_cell.angle_gamma   90.00
#
_symmetry.space_group_name_H-M   'P 1'
#
loop_
_entity.id
_entity.type
_entity.pdbx_description
1 polymer ?
#
loop_
_entity_poly.entity_id
_entity_poly.type
_entity_poly.pdbx_seq_one_letter_code
_entity_poly.pdbx_strand_id
1 'polypeptide(L)'
;MSWHNNYNHWKNKREEIRMLYVYKRKFTKTARFLRRFLAAVIAAIFVLSGGLLGPMPVRAEGVKTYTWVGPEEGGYWHTPGNWETAPGVPATELPGEGDTVVISGPTTVVESVYDTNRVILQCAGNLTVSGGVLNTTSASTISGKLVNNGKVTIEGASGSLTLSGGGEGSGGFDVGGGKKLKFTGGIFTVDGNINDTGNSASLEVSGAGTKVSFNGSYNIIGGTTVGIGAVVELKGIVNSVGTFTNNGYAEFHKNVTIATLKLDGVNSNIHGVGVQDIILTGPEGVHTGTHTFTGGRISGYWDLIVNKNATLEISSTSNKWLDRPLVNNGTVIFTGNPPTVSENISFQNNGLVSIKSDCSKDLTIAKYSQTADEEADGKLEFEIQRISDSWKFAALKTSTPSFGGTLKLTFNGGAPEAGDSFDLITYSTKPTSLFSSVTSGVAGISFQEIYHDDKLTVVATQEGKVMKPTASPPAYYYGAPQNITLATITPGATIYYTTDESDPTTASTQYTGPIAVSTEMTIKAIAVKEGLENSDIEGFHYDILYAGGEGTAENPYKIATAQHLDNVGYYPDAYFEQTADIDLDVAPYNVDEGWEPIGNDVDPFTGVYNGNGKTINNLFINRVGPPSVYKTNIGLFGDVRGATIENVKLQNVNVTGDSCVGSLAGSISGSAKIESCSAVDADDDVDVLGIQDIGGLVGECKNNSVIKDSSTAMEVKLKAGSALTSGGLAGSVDSGGLIDSCYATGKVTANCTDGIGGGLIGSCSGMTTKITKSYSTGNVLGTRYLGGLAGQIYDSASITECYSTGDVTGTEFRVGGLVGRAGRANIEDCYSTGAVSGTQFVGGLVGEEDDVETKIKRCYSESFVLGTENVGGLVGMTYINSVTEESYSAGGVTGSVLSYQTT
;
A
#
# COMPACT_ATOMS: atom_id res chain seq x y z
N MET A 1 9.44 -35.62 -8.00
CA MET A 1 8.34 -34.97 -7.27
C MET A 1 8.76 -34.44 -5.89
N SER A 2 9.68 -35.05 -5.14
CA SER A 2 10.21 -34.44 -3.90
C SER A 2 11.11 -33.21 -4.14
N TRP A 3 11.83 -33.15 -5.27
CA TRP A 3 12.74 -32.05 -5.62
C TRP A 3 12.03 -30.74 -6.02
N HIS A 4 10.92 -30.84 -6.75
CA HIS A 4 10.12 -29.67 -7.15
C HIS A 4 9.44 -29.00 -5.93
N ASN A 5 9.30 -29.72 -4.82
CA ASN A 5 8.78 -29.19 -3.57
C ASN A 5 9.85 -28.41 -2.78
N ASN A 6 11.12 -28.82 -2.81
CA ASN A 6 12.18 -28.10 -2.09
C ASN A 6 12.53 -26.75 -2.74
N TYR A 7 12.65 -26.67 -4.07
CA TYR A 7 12.90 -25.40 -4.76
C TYR A 7 11.78 -24.37 -4.54
N ASN A 8 10.52 -24.82 -4.65
CA ASN A 8 9.37 -23.96 -4.33
C ASN A 8 9.30 -23.63 -2.83
N HIS A 9 9.75 -24.52 -1.95
CA HIS A 9 9.84 -24.25 -0.51
C HIS A 9 10.83 -23.12 -0.21
N TRP A 10 12.05 -23.13 -0.78
CA TRP A 10 13.03 -22.06 -0.59
C TRP A 10 12.59 -20.73 -1.23
N LYS A 11 11.99 -20.77 -2.42
CA LYS A 11 11.41 -19.57 -3.06
C LYS A 11 10.26 -18.98 -2.26
N ASN A 12 9.35 -19.81 -1.74
CA ASN A 12 8.25 -19.38 -0.88
C ASN A 12 8.75 -18.88 0.49
N LYS A 13 9.75 -19.55 1.10
CA LYS A 13 10.42 -19.13 2.34
C LYS A 13 11.11 -17.77 2.13
N ARG A 14 11.67 -17.53 0.92
CA ARG A 14 12.25 -16.23 0.56
C ARG A 14 11.20 -15.13 0.51
N GLU A 15 10.07 -15.39 -0.13
CA GLU A 15 8.95 -14.44 -0.22
C GLU A 15 8.27 -14.19 1.15
N GLU A 16 8.17 -15.20 2.02
CA GLU A 16 7.60 -15.02 3.37
C GLU A 16 8.47 -14.12 4.26
N ILE A 17 9.79 -14.35 4.31
CA ILE A 17 10.72 -13.51 5.07
C ILE A 17 10.78 -12.09 4.48
N ARG A 18 10.77 -11.98 3.14
CA ARG A 18 10.67 -10.70 2.43
C ARG A 18 9.41 -9.93 2.80
N MET A 19 8.24 -10.59 2.79
CA MET A 19 6.98 -9.95 3.16
C MET A 19 7.00 -9.44 4.61
N LEU A 20 7.57 -10.20 5.55
CA LEU A 20 7.75 -9.81 6.95
C LEU A 20 8.70 -8.60 7.10
N TYR A 21 9.82 -8.58 6.38
CA TYR A 21 10.77 -7.47 6.38
C TYR A 21 10.17 -6.19 5.77
N VAL A 22 9.52 -6.30 4.61
CA VAL A 22 8.79 -5.20 3.95
C VAL A 22 7.70 -4.65 4.88
N TYR A 23 7.02 -5.51 5.65
CA TYR A 23 6.04 -5.09 6.65
C TYR A 23 6.65 -4.22 7.76
N LYS A 24 7.79 -4.65 8.35
CA LYS A 24 8.56 -3.86 9.33
C LYS A 24 9.07 -2.53 8.74
N ARG A 25 9.54 -2.53 7.50
CA ARG A 25 10.06 -1.34 6.80
C ARG A 25 8.95 -0.33 6.45
N LYS A 26 7.78 -0.81 6.01
CA LYS A 26 6.59 0.04 5.77
C LYS A 26 6.13 0.74 7.04
N PHE A 27 6.21 0.07 8.20
CA PHE A 27 5.91 0.71 9.49
C PHE A 27 6.86 1.88 9.81
N THR A 28 8.15 1.74 9.49
CA THR A 28 9.19 2.73 9.82
C THR A 28 9.22 3.91 8.83
N LYS A 29 8.94 3.69 7.54
CA LYS A 29 8.88 4.75 6.51
C LYS A 29 7.56 5.54 6.54
N THR A 30 6.43 4.92 6.87
CA THR A 30 5.12 5.60 6.96
C THR A 30 5.07 6.63 8.10
N ALA A 31 5.80 6.38 9.19
CA ALA A 31 5.94 7.33 10.32
C ALA A 31 6.69 8.62 9.94
N ARG A 32 7.62 8.59 8.97
CA ARG A 32 8.33 9.79 8.47
C ARG A 32 7.54 10.53 7.38
N PHE A 33 6.76 9.82 6.56
CA PHE A 33 5.92 10.44 5.53
C PHE A 33 4.72 11.18 6.13
N LEU A 34 4.07 10.63 7.17
CA LEU A 34 2.99 11.33 7.87
C LEU A 34 3.43 12.63 8.56
N ARG A 35 4.67 12.69 9.09
CA ARG A 35 5.21 13.93 9.68
C ARG A 35 5.50 15.03 8.65
N ARG A 36 5.80 14.68 7.40
CA ARG A 36 6.07 15.66 6.32
C ARG A 36 4.79 16.06 5.57
N PHE A 37 3.82 15.17 5.45
CA PHE A 37 2.52 15.48 4.83
C PHE A 37 1.66 16.40 5.71
N LEU A 38 1.73 16.25 7.04
CA LEU A 38 1.02 17.12 7.98
C LEU A 38 1.57 18.56 8.01
N ALA A 39 2.84 18.77 7.64
CA ALA A 39 3.44 20.10 7.54
C ALA A 39 3.07 20.85 6.23
N ALA A 40 2.75 20.12 5.15
CA ALA A 40 2.42 20.73 3.85
C ALA A 40 0.94 21.13 3.72
N VAL A 41 0.02 20.43 4.40
CA VAL A 41 -1.43 20.73 4.34
C VAL A 41 -1.80 21.97 5.18
N ILE A 42 -1.01 22.31 6.20
CA ILE A 42 -1.24 23.49 7.04
C ILE A 42 -0.82 24.81 6.34
N ALA A 43 -0.08 24.74 5.23
CA ALA A 43 0.34 25.93 4.48
C ALA A 43 -0.55 26.29 3.27
N ALA A 44 -1.58 25.51 2.95
CA ALA A 44 -2.39 25.68 1.73
C ALA A 44 -3.83 26.21 1.96
N ILE A 45 -4.20 26.57 3.20
CA ILE A 45 -5.51 27.17 3.50
C ILE A 45 -5.31 28.58 4.05
N PHE A 46 -4.73 29.47 3.24
CA PHE A 46 -4.85 30.92 3.35
C PHE A 46 -4.52 31.50 1.97
N VAL A 47 -5.39 32.39 1.46
CA VAL A 47 -5.32 33.14 0.17
C VAL A 47 -6.23 32.62 -0.95
N LEU A 48 -7.41 33.27 -1.07
CA LEU A 48 -8.11 33.76 -2.29
C LEU A 48 -9.58 34.06 -1.89
N SER A 49 -9.87 35.23 -1.27
CA SER A 49 -10.41 36.46 -1.89
C SER A 49 -11.72 36.24 -2.65
N GLY A 50 -12.86 36.90 -2.43
CA GLY A 50 -13.22 38.16 -1.77
C GLY A 50 -14.53 38.59 -2.43
N GLY A 51 -15.56 38.95 -1.65
CA GLY A 51 -16.87 39.36 -2.19
C GLY A 51 -16.91 40.83 -2.61
N LEU A 52 -17.90 41.20 -3.46
CA LEU A 52 -18.91 42.25 -3.20
C LEU A 52 -19.77 42.58 -4.47
N LEU A 53 -21.10 42.59 -4.25
CA LEU A 53 -22.17 43.54 -4.66
C LEU A 53 -22.46 43.93 -6.13
N GLY A 54 -23.78 43.93 -6.46
CA GLY A 54 -24.40 44.92 -7.35
C GLY A 54 -25.55 44.41 -8.27
N PRO A 55 -26.82 44.89 -8.16
CA PRO A 55 -28.02 44.29 -8.80
C PRO A 55 -28.68 45.09 -9.96
N MET A 56 -29.74 44.47 -10.56
CA MET A 56 -30.89 44.97 -11.37
C MET A 56 -30.78 45.06 -12.92
N PRO A 57 -31.90 45.02 -13.71
CA PRO A 57 -33.26 44.47 -13.50
C PRO A 57 -33.94 43.73 -14.71
N VAL A 58 -34.94 42.90 -14.38
CA VAL A 58 -36.26 42.60 -15.03
C VAL A 58 -36.45 42.64 -16.57
N ARG A 59 -37.01 41.55 -17.12
CA ARG A 59 -38.15 41.62 -18.07
C ARG A 59 -39.11 40.44 -17.85
N ALA A 60 -40.35 40.75 -17.50
CA ALA A 60 -41.48 39.83 -17.45
C ALA A 60 -42.23 39.89 -18.78
N GLU A 61 -42.63 38.75 -19.33
CA GLU A 61 -43.73 38.64 -20.29
C GLU A 61 -44.59 37.40 -19.96
N GLY A 62 -45.78 37.67 -19.42
CA GLY A 62 -46.99 36.85 -19.64
C GLY A 62 -47.19 35.58 -18.82
N VAL A 63 -47.25 35.63 -17.48
CA VAL A 63 -47.91 34.55 -16.71
C VAL A 63 -49.43 34.78 -16.74
N LYS A 64 -50.19 33.84 -17.27
CA LYS A 64 -51.66 33.84 -17.14
C LYS A 64 -52.03 33.26 -15.78
N THR A 65 -52.74 34.04 -14.97
CA THR A 65 -53.26 33.59 -13.67
C THR A 65 -54.71 33.18 -13.84
N TYR A 66 -55.02 31.91 -13.60
CA TYR A 66 -56.39 31.41 -13.53
C TYR A 66 -56.83 31.41 -12.06
N THR A 67 -57.77 32.27 -11.70
CA THR A 67 -58.38 32.32 -10.35
C THR A 67 -59.74 31.62 -10.40
N TRP A 68 -59.90 30.53 -9.65
CA TRP A 68 -61.19 29.85 -9.48
C TRP A 68 -61.69 30.06 -8.05
N VAL A 69 -62.76 30.83 -7.88
CA VAL A 69 -63.37 31.12 -6.57
C VAL A 69 -64.58 30.19 -6.39
N GLY A 70 -64.48 29.22 -5.47
CA GLY A 70 -65.61 28.41 -5.04
C GLY A 70 -66.55 29.19 -4.10
N PRO A 71 -67.85 28.85 -4.03
CA PRO A 71 -68.81 29.55 -3.18
C PRO A 71 -68.50 29.32 -1.69
N GLU A 72 -68.78 30.34 -0.88
CA GLU A 72 -68.67 30.28 0.59
C GLU A 72 -69.67 29.27 1.17
N GLU A 73 -69.15 28.39 2.04
CA GLU A 73 -69.82 27.40 2.90
C GLU A 73 -70.79 26.37 2.25
N GLY A 74 -70.33 25.10 2.17
CA GLY A 74 -71.20 23.92 2.22
C GLY A 74 -71.71 23.28 0.91
N GLY A 75 -71.21 23.66 -0.27
CA GLY A 75 -71.64 23.07 -1.56
C GLY A 75 -70.69 22.01 -2.14
N TYR A 76 -71.23 20.86 -2.58
CA TYR A 76 -70.51 19.81 -3.34
C TYR A 76 -70.67 20.03 -4.86
N TRP A 77 -69.64 19.74 -5.67
CA TRP A 77 -69.69 19.85 -7.14
C TRP A 77 -69.82 18.47 -7.81
N HIS A 78 -70.81 18.30 -8.68
CA HIS A 78 -70.94 17.17 -9.61
C HIS A 78 -71.21 17.70 -11.02
N THR A 79 -70.45 17.29 -12.05
CA THR A 79 -71.00 17.01 -13.40
C THR A 79 -70.07 16.14 -14.28
N PRO A 80 -70.63 15.18 -15.06
CA PRO A 80 -69.94 14.36 -16.04
C PRO A 80 -70.12 14.85 -17.49
N GLY A 81 -69.18 14.49 -18.38
CA GLY A 81 -69.43 14.36 -19.83
C GLY A 81 -69.17 15.59 -20.70
N ASN A 82 -68.29 15.39 -21.70
CA ASN A 82 -67.94 16.19 -22.89
C ASN A 82 -68.59 17.56 -23.14
N TRP A 83 -67.68 18.49 -23.47
CA TRP A 83 -67.86 19.89 -23.77
C TRP A 83 -68.54 20.09 -25.15
N GLU A 84 -69.73 20.68 -25.16
CA GLU A 84 -70.21 21.50 -26.28
C GLU A 84 -70.66 22.86 -25.74
N THR A 85 -70.27 23.92 -26.45
CA THR A 85 -70.34 25.32 -26.07
C THR A 85 -71.77 25.86 -25.92
N ALA A 86 -72.02 26.67 -24.89
CA ALA A 86 -73.06 27.71 -24.89
C ALA A 86 -72.43 29.08 -25.23
N PRO A 87 -73.16 30.01 -25.87
CA PRO A 87 -72.61 30.97 -26.83
C PRO A 87 -71.91 32.18 -26.20
N GLY A 88 -70.74 32.56 -26.73
CA GLY A 88 -70.14 33.88 -26.51
C GLY A 88 -68.66 33.93 -26.10
N VAL A 89 -68.02 32.81 -25.76
CA VAL A 89 -66.57 32.79 -25.43
C VAL A 89 -65.91 31.55 -26.07
N PRO A 90 -64.93 31.72 -26.98
CA PRO A 90 -64.34 30.63 -27.75
C PRO A 90 -63.46 29.68 -26.90
N ALA A 91 -63.55 28.39 -27.23
CA ALA A 91 -62.82 27.28 -26.62
C ALA A 91 -61.35 27.21 -27.07
N THR A 92 -60.54 28.15 -26.59
CA THR A 92 -59.07 28.10 -26.69
C THR A 92 -58.51 28.71 -25.42
N GLU A 93 -58.24 27.90 -24.38
CA GLU A 93 -57.26 28.13 -23.28
C GLU A 93 -57.44 27.10 -22.16
N LEU A 94 -56.75 25.95 -22.26
CA LEU A 94 -56.41 25.08 -21.13
C LEU A 94 -54.98 25.43 -20.68
N PRO A 95 -54.65 25.41 -19.37
CA PRO A 95 -53.32 25.83 -18.90
C PRO A 95 -52.21 24.90 -19.41
N GLY A 96 -51.13 25.49 -19.92
CA GLY A 96 -49.96 24.82 -20.48
C GLY A 96 -48.77 24.76 -19.53
N GLU A 97 -47.68 24.13 -19.97
CA GLU A 97 -46.42 24.02 -19.24
C GLU A 97 -45.87 25.44 -18.91
N GLY A 98 -45.78 25.77 -17.62
CA GLY A 98 -45.36 27.10 -17.13
C GLY A 98 -46.46 27.98 -16.51
N ASP A 99 -47.73 27.59 -16.57
CA ASP A 99 -48.84 28.34 -15.96
C ASP A 99 -48.97 28.08 -14.44
N THR A 100 -49.41 29.09 -13.68
CA THR A 100 -49.64 28.98 -12.21
C THR A 100 -51.13 28.81 -11.91
N VAL A 101 -51.48 27.73 -11.20
CA VAL A 101 -52.85 27.48 -10.72
C VAL A 101 -52.93 27.86 -9.25
N VAL A 102 -53.77 28.83 -8.90
CA VAL A 102 -54.02 29.26 -7.52
C VAL A 102 -55.36 28.71 -7.07
N ILE A 103 -55.35 27.84 -6.05
CA ILE A 103 -56.57 27.35 -5.38
C ILE A 103 -56.65 28.05 -4.01
N SER A 104 -57.63 28.93 -3.82
CA SER A 104 -57.80 29.70 -2.59
C SER A 104 -59.21 29.50 -2.01
N GLY A 105 -59.30 28.96 -0.78
CA GLY A 105 -60.54 28.87 0.00
C GLY A 105 -60.32 28.20 1.38
N PRO A 106 -61.07 28.55 2.42
CA PRO A 106 -60.83 28.09 3.80
C PRO A 106 -61.17 26.60 4.07
N THR A 107 -61.92 25.95 3.17
CA THR A 107 -62.24 24.51 3.22
C THR A 107 -62.42 24.00 1.80
N THR A 108 -61.38 23.39 1.22
CA THR A 108 -61.43 22.79 -0.12
C THR A 108 -61.31 21.27 0.00
N VAL A 109 -62.43 20.56 -0.06
CA VAL A 109 -62.48 19.10 -0.22
C VAL A 109 -62.30 18.81 -1.71
N VAL A 110 -61.20 18.14 -2.09
CA VAL A 110 -61.01 17.63 -3.45
C VAL A 110 -61.50 16.18 -3.48
N GLU A 111 -62.78 15.94 -3.74
CA GLU A 111 -63.31 14.60 -3.97
C GLU A 111 -63.29 14.22 -5.46
N SER A 112 -62.83 12.98 -5.68
CA SER A 112 -62.62 12.19 -6.91
C SER A 112 -63.48 12.45 -8.16
N VAL A 113 -62.85 12.30 -9.33
CA VAL A 113 -63.50 11.69 -10.52
C VAL A 113 -63.04 10.24 -10.61
N TYR A 114 -63.99 9.31 -10.47
CA TYR A 114 -63.78 7.87 -10.67
C TYR A 114 -63.71 7.56 -12.17
N ASP A 115 -62.58 7.05 -12.67
CA ASP A 115 -62.56 5.76 -13.37
C ASP A 115 -61.14 5.13 -13.33
N THR A 116 -61.06 3.91 -12.79
CA THR A 116 -59.93 2.96 -12.68
C THR A 116 -58.48 3.43 -12.37
N ASN A 117 -58.13 3.40 -11.08
CA ASN A 117 -56.79 3.03 -10.52
C ASN A 117 -55.54 3.92 -10.76
N ARG A 118 -55.65 5.26 -10.79
CA ARG A 118 -54.55 6.21 -10.49
C ARG A 118 -55.09 7.64 -10.41
N VAL A 119 -54.99 8.31 -9.26
CA VAL A 119 -55.25 9.77 -9.16
C VAL A 119 -53.93 10.52 -9.25
N ILE A 120 -53.63 11.08 -10.43
CA ILE A 120 -52.48 11.95 -10.64
C ILE A 120 -52.99 13.39 -10.63
N LEU A 121 -52.69 14.16 -9.57
CA LEU A 121 -52.78 15.63 -9.63
C LEU A 121 -51.59 16.12 -10.46
N GLN A 122 -51.69 16.01 -11.79
CA GLN A 122 -50.67 16.47 -12.72
C GLN A 122 -50.84 17.98 -12.96
N CYS A 123 -50.45 18.80 -11.98
CA CYS A 123 -50.08 20.18 -12.31
C CYS A 123 -48.67 20.11 -12.91
N ALA A 124 -48.55 20.34 -14.22
CA ALA A 124 -47.27 20.54 -14.88
C ALA A 124 -46.62 21.90 -14.51
N GLY A 125 -47.35 22.76 -13.80
CA GLY A 125 -46.88 24.05 -13.27
C GLY A 125 -46.77 24.10 -11.74
N ASN A 126 -46.39 25.26 -11.22
CA ASN A 126 -46.20 25.49 -9.79
C ASN A 126 -47.55 25.45 -9.04
N LEU A 127 -47.60 24.76 -7.89
CA LEU A 127 -48.78 24.70 -7.02
C LEU A 127 -48.53 25.56 -5.77
N THR A 128 -49.38 26.57 -5.55
CA THR A 128 -49.38 27.35 -4.29
C THR A 128 -50.55 26.89 -3.42
N VAL A 129 -50.27 26.44 -2.20
CA VAL A 129 -51.28 26.07 -1.19
C VAL A 129 -51.24 27.11 -0.06
N SER A 130 -52.33 27.85 0.12
CA SER A 130 -52.49 28.86 1.18
C SER A 130 -53.43 28.36 2.27
N GLY A 131 -53.03 27.27 2.96
CA GLY A 131 -53.78 26.66 4.06
C GLY A 131 -54.98 25.80 3.64
N GLY A 132 -55.11 24.59 4.22
CA GLY A 132 -56.23 23.68 3.96
C GLY A 132 -55.96 22.23 4.39
N VAL A 133 -57.01 21.40 4.44
CA VAL A 133 -56.91 19.95 4.64
C VAL A 133 -56.83 19.27 3.28
N LEU A 134 -55.76 18.52 3.04
CA LEU A 134 -55.57 17.71 1.82
C LEU A 134 -55.98 16.27 2.14
N ASN A 135 -57.23 15.91 1.83
CA ASN A 135 -57.74 14.56 2.06
C ASN A 135 -57.42 13.69 0.83
N THR A 136 -56.55 12.69 1.00
CA THR A 136 -56.17 11.78 -0.09
C THR A 136 -56.67 10.38 0.23
N THR A 137 -57.59 9.86 -0.58
CA THR A 137 -58.09 8.49 -0.46
C THR A 137 -57.16 7.45 -1.11
N SER A 138 -56.18 7.89 -1.92
CA SER A 138 -55.16 7.06 -2.59
C SER A 138 -53.80 7.78 -2.65
N ALA A 139 -52.74 7.09 -3.10
CA ALA A 139 -51.40 7.70 -3.23
C ALA A 139 -51.37 8.79 -4.32
N SER A 140 -50.94 9.99 -3.96
CA SER A 140 -50.93 11.19 -4.81
C SER A 140 -49.51 11.70 -5.02
N THR A 141 -49.18 12.14 -6.25
CA THR A 141 -47.88 12.74 -6.58
C THR A 141 -48.07 14.17 -7.11
N ILE A 142 -47.28 15.11 -6.60
CA ILE A 142 -47.17 16.50 -7.10
C ILE A 142 -45.80 16.62 -7.79
N SER A 143 -45.76 17.06 -9.06
CA SER A 143 -44.54 17.03 -9.90
C SER A 143 -43.93 18.41 -10.24
N GLY A 144 -44.54 19.52 -9.80
CA GLY A 144 -44.05 20.90 -10.01
C GLY A 144 -43.57 21.58 -8.72
N LYS A 145 -43.05 22.82 -8.80
CA LYS A 145 -42.57 23.56 -7.60
C LYS A 145 -43.74 23.77 -6.63
N LEU A 146 -43.61 23.25 -5.41
CA LEU A 146 -44.58 23.51 -4.34
C LEU A 146 -44.20 24.80 -3.60
N VAL A 147 -45.15 25.74 -3.49
CA VAL A 147 -45.05 26.89 -2.58
C VAL A 147 -46.09 26.72 -1.47
N ASN A 148 -45.64 26.36 -0.27
CA ASN A 148 -46.51 26.17 0.87
C ASN A 148 -46.50 27.40 1.79
N ASN A 149 -47.59 28.18 1.77
CA ASN A 149 -47.74 29.39 2.59
C ASN A 149 -48.68 29.17 3.79
N GLY A 150 -49.05 27.93 4.10
CA GLY A 150 -49.94 27.60 5.22
C GLY A 150 -49.68 26.21 5.82
N LYS A 151 -50.54 25.78 6.75
CA LYS A 151 -50.45 24.43 7.32
C LYS A 151 -51.17 23.44 6.40
N VAL A 152 -50.51 22.36 6.01
CA VAL A 152 -51.07 21.29 5.18
C VAL A 152 -51.33 20.07 6.06
N THR A 153 -52.59 19.65 6.16
CA THR A 153 -52.98 18.46 6.91
C THR A 153 -53.28 17.31 5.96
N ILE A 154 -52.68 16.14 6.17
CA ILE A 154 -52.87 14.92 5.38
C ILE A 154 -53.82 13.96 6.14
N GLU A 155 -55.06 13.82 5.65
CA GLU A 155 -56.11 12.97 6.24
C GLU A 155 -56.64 11.92 5.22
N GLY A 156 -57.32 10.85 5.69
CA GLY A 156 -57.96 9.82 4.84
C GLY A 156 -57.63 8.37 5.20
N ALA A 157 -58.16 7.35 4.50
CA ALA A 157 -58.01 5.94 4.88
C ALA A 157 -56.70 5.25 4.41
N SER A 158 -56.05 5.66 3.30
CA SER A 158 -54.83 4.96 2.81
C SER A 158 -54.00 5.73 1.75
N GLY A 159 -53.63 6.99 1.99
CA GLY A 159 -52.84 7.81 1.04
C GLY A 159 -51.39 8.08 1.46
N SER A 160 -50.45 8.01 0.51
CA SER A 160 -49.11 8.63 0.61
C SER A 160 -49.07 9.89 -0.26
N LEU A 161 -48.44 10.96 0.21
CA LEU A 161 -48.19 12.18 -0.56
C LEU A 161 -46.74 12.21 -1.02
N THR A 162 -46.50 12.17 -2.33
CA THR A 162 -45.16 12.32 -2.93
C THR A 162 -45.00 13.71 -3.53
N LEU A 163 -43.97 14.42 -3.11
CA LEU A 163 -43.54 15.72 -3.63
C LEU A 163 -42.32 15.52 -4.52
N SER A 164 -42.43 15.92 -5.78
CA SER A 164 -41.38 15.85 -6.80
C SER A 164 -41.30 17.16 -7.58
N GLY A 165 -40.09 17.64 -7.91
CA GLY A 165 -39.89 18.92 -8.61
C GLY A 165 -39.39 20.09 -7.75
N GLY A 166 -39.12 19.87 -6.45
CA GLY A 166 -38.60 20.89 -5.53
C GLY A 166 -39.67 21.85 -4.98
N GLY A 167 -39.30 22.72 -4.04
CA GLY A 167 -40.25 23.64 -3.41
C GLY A 167 -39.67 24.48 -2.28
N GLU A 168 -40.30 25.63 -2.02
CA GLU A 168 -39.95 26.52 -0.91
C GLU A 168 -41.24 26.91 -0.20
N GLY A 169 -41.31 26.80 1.12
CA GLY A 169 -42.53 27.12 1.85
C GLY A 169 -42.30 27.46 3.31
N SER A 170 -43.01 28.50 3.76
CA SER A 170 -43.07 28.91 5.17
C SER A 170 -43.99 28.02 6.02
N GLY A 171 -44.82 27.19 5.36
CA GLY A 171 -45.82 26.32 5.96
C GLY A 171 -45.31 24.98 6.49
N GLY A 172 -46.05 24.38 7.44
CA GLY A 172 -45.77 23.06 8.03
C GLY A 172 -46.69 21.93 7.54
N PHE A 173 -46.39 20.70 7.95
CA PHE A 173 -47.17 19.50 7.60
C PHE A 173 -47.68 18.78 8.86
N ASP A 174 -48.98 18.54 8.92
CA ASP A 174 -49.56 17.58 9.86
C ASP A 174 -49.89 16.28 9.11
N VAL A 175 -49.28 15.18 9.53
CA VAL A 175 -49.40 13.88 8.86
C VAL A 175 -50.23 12.96 9.76
N GLY A 176 -51.39 12.51 9.26
CA GLY A 176 -52.24 11.58 9.98
C GLY A 176 -51.58 10.23 10.26
N GLY A 177 -52.12 9.50 11.24
CA GLY A 177 -51.66 8.14 11.58
C GLY A 177 -51.69 7.18 10.38
N GLY A 178 -50.63 6.40 10.22
CA GLY A 178 -50.44 5.43 9.15
C GLY A 178 -50.21 6.03 7.77
N LYS A 179 -49.98 7.35 7.67
CA LYS A 179 -49.73 8.05 6.39
C LYS A 179 -48.24 8.23 6.11
N LYS A 180 -47.92 8.52 4.85
CA LYS A 180 -46.53 8.66 4.39
C LYS A 180 -46.34 9.92 3.57
N LEU A 181 -45.49 10.82 4.05
CA LEU A 181 -44.99 11.97 3.30
C LEU A 181 -43.68 11.58 2.62
N LYS A 182 -43.57 11.79 1.31
CA LYS A 182 -42.39 11.44 0.52
C LYS A 182 -41.86 12.64 -0.27
N PHE A 183 -40.56 12.89 -0.19
CA PHE A 183 -39.84 13.88 -1.02
C PHE A 183 -38.91 13.16 -1.98
N THR A 184 -38.93 13.52 -3.27
CA THR A 184 -38.05 12.92 -4.30
C THR A 184 -37.75 13.87 -5.45
N GLY A 185 -36.52 13.87 -5.97
CA GLY A 185 -36.15 14.56 -7.22
C GLY A 185 -36.24 16.09 -7.16
N GLY A 186 -35.67 16.74 -6.13
CA GLY A 186 -35.60 18.20 -6.04
C GLY A 186 -35.02 18.73 -4.73
N ILE A 187 -34.91 20.07 -4.63
CA ILE A 187 -34.51 20.78 -3.40
C ILE A 187 -35.76 21.34 -2.73
N PHE A 188 -35.95 21.04 -1.44
CA PHE A 188 -37.11 21.43 -0.65
C PHE A 188 -36.69 22.17 0.61
N THR A 189 -37.39 23.25 0.93
CA THR A 189 -37.29 23.96 2.21
C THR A 189 -38.66 24.03 2.88
N VAL A 190 -38.74 23.58 4.13
CA VAL A 190 -39.95 23.58 4.96
C VAL A 190 -39.65 24.37 6.23
N ASP A 191 -40.22 25.57 6.36
CA ASP A 191 -39.99 26.40 7.56
C ASP A 191 -40.93 26.09 8.72
N GLY A 192 -42.09 25.50 8.45
CA GLY A 192 -43.05 25.10 9.48
C GLY A 192 -42.72 23.77 10.16
N ASN A 193 -43.45 23.46 11.24
CA ASN A 193 -43.31 22.18 11.95
C ASN A 193 -43.86 21.01 11.12
N ILE A 194 -43.28 19.83 11.34
CA ILE A 194 -43.81 18.56 10.86
C ILE A 194 -44.27 17.76 12.06
N ASN A 195 -45.57 17.46 12.13
CA ASN A 195 -46.17 16.72 13.24
C ASN A 195 -46.87 15.46 12.76
N ASP A 196 -46.70 14.38 13.53
CA ASP A 196 -47.54 13.19 13.46
C ASP A 196 -48.78 13.40 14.35
N THR A 197 -49.96 13.38 13.75
CA THR A 197 -51.23 13.59 14.47
C THR A 197 -51.92 12.27 14.86
N GLY A 198 -51.36 11.11 14.50
CA GLY A 198 -51.97 9.79 14.75
C GLY A 198 -51.01 8.68 15.17
N ASN A 199 -49.84 9.03 15.71
CA ASN A 199 -48.83 8.14 16.31
C ASN A 199 -48.32 7.01 15.40
N SER A 200 -48.32 7.21 14.07
CA SER A 200 -47.86 6.18 13.10
C SER A 200 -47.56 6.76 11.71
N ALA A 201 -47.40 8.07 11.57
CA ALA A 201 -47.00 8.71 10.32
C ALA A 201 -45.53 8.41 9.98
N SER A 202 -45.19 8.32 8.70
CA SER A 202 -43.82 8.11 8.24
C SER A 202 -43.37 9.18 7.25
N LEU A 203 -42.06 9.46 7.25
CA LEU A 203 -41.39 10.33 6.28
C LEU A 203 -40.41 9.52 5.43
N GLU A 204 -40.39 9.73 4.12
CA GLU A 204 -39.35 9.24 3.22
C GLU A 204 -38.74 10.39 2.42
N VAL A 205 -37.41 10.47 2.37
CA VAL A 205 -36.67 11.33 1.44
C VAL A 205 -35.81 10.43 0.57
N SER A 206 -36.09 10.34 -0.73
CA SER A 206 -35.40 9.40 -1.62
C SER A 206 -35.12 9.98 -3.01
N GLY A 207 -34.27 9.32 -3.78
CA GLY A 207 -33.80 9.79 -5.09
C GLY A 207 -32.51 10.60 -4.99
N ALA A 208 -31.53 10.25 -5.84
CA ALA A 208 -30.24 10.92 -5.88
C ALA A 208 -30.38 12.41 -6.22
N GLY A 209 -29.70 13.27 -5.46
CA GLY A 209 -29.78 14.73 -5.64
C GLY A 209 -30.97 15.40 -4.94
N THR A 210 -31.81 14.63 -4.24
CA THR A 210 -32.89 15.19 -3.41
C THR A 210 -32.30 15.80 -2.15
N LYS A 211 -32.61 17.07 -1.88
CA LYS A 211 -32.21 17.77 -0.67
C LYS A 211 -33.44 18.35 0.03
N VAL A 212 -33.62 18.05 1.32
CA VAL A 212 -34.75 18.58 2.11
C VAL A 212 -34.22 19.26 3.36
N SER A 213 -34.56 20.53 3.55
CA SER A 213 -34.22 21.31 4.74
C SER A 213 -35.47 21.59 5.56
N PHE A 214 -35.51 21.07 6.79
CA PHE A 214 -36.57 21.30 7.77
C PHE A 214 -36.07 22.33 8.79
N ASN A 215 -36.60 23.55 8.73
CA ASN A 215 -36.22 24.62 9.66
C ASN A 215 -37.10 24.63 10.92
N GLY A 216 -38.31 24.07 10.85
CA GLY A 216 -39.22 23.85 11.98
C GLY A 216 -38.92 22.57 12.79
N SER A 217 -39.69 22.34 13.86
CA SER A 217 -39.58 21.12 14.68
C SER A 217 -40.08 19.89 13.94
N TYR A 218 -39.43 18.75 14.18
CA TYR A 218 -39.72 17.47 13.55
C TYR A 218 -40.20 16.45 14.58
N ASN A 219 -41.48 16.10 14.52
CA ASN A 219 -42.17 15.23 15.47
C ASN A 219 -42.90 14.09 14.74
N ILE A 220 -42.17 13.19 14.07
CA ILE A 220 -42.76 12.03 13.37
C ILE A 220 -42.51 10.74 14.16
N ILE A 221 -43.58 9.98 14.45
CA ILE A 221 -43.57 8.81 15.36
C ILE A 221 -43.46 7.48 14.61
N GLY A 222 -44.04 7.32 13.41
CA GLY A 222 -43.99 6.08 12.63
C GLY A 222 -42.68 5.80 11.88
N GLY A 223 -41.73 6.75 11.87
CA GLY A 223 -40.36 6.58 11.38
C GLY A 223 -39.98 7.45 10.18
N THR A 224 -38.67 7.55 9.94
CA THR A 224 -38.04 8.36 8.90
C THR A 224 -37.11 7.50 8.06
N THR A 225 -37.13 7.62 6.74
CA THR A 225 -36.18 6.96 5.84
C THR A 225 -35.50 7.97 4.93
N VAL A 226 -34.18 8.06 4.98
CA VAL A 226 -33.34 8.82 4.05
C VAL A 226 -32.67 7.84 3.09
N GLY A 227 -33.01 7.93 1.81
CA GLY A 227 -32.52 7.04 0.76
C GLY A 227 -31.10 7.39 0.29
N ILE A 228 -30.52 6.47 -0.49
CA ILE A 228 -29.17 6.62 -1.05
C ILE A 228 -29.10 7.87 -1.93
N GLY A 229 -28.09 8.72 -1.68
CA GLY A 229 -27.86 9.96 -2.43
C GLY A 229 -28.82 11.11 -2.10
N ALA A 230 -29.70 10.95 -1.10
CA ALA A 230 -30.53 12.02 -0.56
C ALA A 230 -29.83 12.74 0.61
N VAL A 231 -30.16 14.02 0.79
CA VAL A 231 -29.64 14.91 1.83
C VAL A 231 -30.80 15.45 2.65
N VAL A 232 -30.74 15.33 3.97
CA VAL A 232 -31.72 15.91 4.89
C VAL A 232 -31.03 16.82 5.90
N GLU A 233 -31.45 18.07 5.99
CA GLU A 233 -31.02 19.02 7.02
C GLU A 233 -32.16 19.24 8.02
N LEU A 234 -31.97 18.87 9.29
CA LEU A 234 -32.92 19.02 10.40
C LEU A 234 -32.42 20.11 11.34
N LYS A 235 -32.88 21.35 11.12
CA LYS A 235 -32.43 22.53 11.88
C LYS A 235 -33.26 22.82 13.14
N GLY A 236 -34.45 22.23 13.22
CA GLY A 236 -35.31 22.27 14.42
C GLY A 236 -35.03 21.16 15.42
N ILE A 237 -35.82 21.11 16.50
CA ILE A 237 -35.77 20.01 17.48
C ILE A 237 -36.31 18.74 16.82
N VAL A 238 -35.60 17.62 17.00
CA VAL A 238 -36.01 16.30 16.49
C VAL A 238 -36.44 15.42 17.65
N ASN A 239 -37.75 15.15 17.71
CA ASN A 239 -38.33 14.15 18.60
C ASN A 239 -38.90 13.02 17.74
N SER A 240 -38.06 12.05 17.39
CA SER A 240 -38.53 10.86 16.67
C SER A 240 -38.68 9.70 17.62
N VAL A 241 -39.94 9.32 17.86
CA VAL A 241 -40.29 8.15 18.69
C VAL A 241 -40.23 6.85 17.87
N GLY A 242 -40.01 6.95 16.56
CA GLY A 242 -39.92 5.81 15.62
C GLY A 242 -38.50 5.47 15.18
N THR A 243 -38.40 4.62 14.15
CA THR A 243 -37.12 4.26 13.52
C THR A 243 -36.66 5.34 12.53
N PHE A 244 -35.46 5.89 12.74
CA PHE A 244 -34.75 6.72 11.78
C PHE A 244 -33.74 5.87 10.99
N THR A 245 -34.05 5.58 9.73
CA THR A 245 -33.17 4.85 8.81
C THR A 245 -32.48 5.83 7.88
N ASN A 246 -31.14 5.88 7.89
CA ASN A 246 -30.38 6.76 7.00
C ASN A 246 -29.40 5.96 6.13
N ASN A 247 -29.64 6.01 4.82
CA ASN A 247 -28.82 5.42 3.76
C ASN A 247 -28.15 6.50 2.89
N GLY A 248 -28.32 7.78 3.26
CA GLY A 248 -27.78 8.96 2.59
C GLY A 248 -27.04 9.87 3.57
N TYR A 249 -27.30 11.18 3.51
CA TYR A 249 -26.69 12.16 4.40
C TYR A 249 -27.77 12.87 5.23
N ALA A 250 -27.60 12.88 6.56
CA ALA A 250 -28.45 13.62 7.49
C ALA A 250 -27.62 14.58 8.34
N GLU A 251 -28.04 15.83 8.41
CA GLU A 251 -27.43 16.87 9.23
C GLU A 251 -28.42 17.34 10.29
N PHE A 252 -28.01 17.36 11.56
CA PHE A 252 -28.82 17.95 12.62
C PHE A 252 -28.11 19.16 13.22
N HIS A 253 -28.88 20.14 13.71
CA HIS A 253 -28.34 21.39 14.27
C HIS A 253 -28.78 21.66 15.72
N LYS A 254 -29.63 20.81 16.30
CA LYS A 254 -30.16 20.90 17.68
C LYS A 254 -30.29 19.51 18.29
N ASN A 255 -30.57 19.42 19.60
CA ASN A 255 -30.79 18.17 20.33
C ASN A 255 -31.72 17.21 19.58
N VAL A 256 -31.29 15.95 19.51
CA VAL A 256 -31.98 14.87 18.80
C VAL A 256 -32.28 13.75 19.77
N THR A 257 -33.56 13.39 19.88
CA THR A 257 -34.01 12.18 20.58
C THR A 257 -34.56 11.19 19.55
N ILE A 258 -33.92 10.02 19.44
CA ILE A 258 -34.30 8.96 18.51
C ILE A 258 -34.45 7.64 19.26
N ALA A 259 -35.59 6.98 19.09
CA ALA A 259 -35.87 5.68 19.70
C ALA A 259 -35.14 4.51 19.01
N THR A 260 -35.01 4.53 17.68
CA THR A 260 -34.23 3.53 16.93
C THR A 260 -33.52 4.19 15.77
N LEU A 261 -32.20 4.03 15.68
CA LEU A 261 -31.35 4.60 14.64
C LEU A 261 -30.72 3.47 13.84
N LYS A 262 -30.92 3.48 12.53
CA LYS A 262 -30.37 2.48 11.60
C LYS A 262 -29.56 3.16 10.51
N LEU A 263 -28.29 2.82 10.38
CA LEU A 263 -27.43 3.28 9.28
C LEU A 263 -27.07 2.09 8.39
N ASP A 264 -27.74 1.95 7.24
CA ASP A 264 -27.45 0.86 6.30
C ASP A 264 -26.63 1.38 5.10
N GLY A 265 -25.34 1.07 5.08
CA GLY A 265 -24.46 1.30 3.94
C GLY A 265 -23.24 2.19 4.21
N VAL A 266 -22.22 2.06 3.35
CA VAL A 266 -20.94 2.79 3.45
C VAL A 266 -21.04 4.31 3.27
N ASN A 267 -22.15 4.79 2.74
CA ASN A 267 -22.40 6.22 2.47
C ASN A 267 -23.39 6.86 3.46
N SER A 268 -23.81 6.12 4.48
CA SER A 268 -24.74 6.59 5.52
C SER A 268 -24.03 7.50 6.50
N ASN A 269 -24.19 8.81 6.33
CA ASN A 269 -23.49 9.81 7.14
C ASN A 269 -24.48 10.60 7.99
N ILE A 270 -24.17 10.72 9.29
CA ILE A 270 -24.80 11.68 10.19
C ILE A 270 -23.75 12.73 10.54
N HIS A 271 -24.10 13.99 10.33
CA HIS A 271 -23.26 15.12 10.69
C HIS A 271 -23.95 16.05 11.68
N GLY A 272 -23.16 16.57 12.61
CA GLY A 272 -23.64 17.47 13.63
C GLY A 272 -23.01 18.83 13.72
N VAL A 273 -23.87 19.85 13.75
CA VAL A 273 -23.50 21.26 13.74
C VAL A 273 -23.96 21.93 15.05
N GLY A 274 -23.02 22.44 15.87
CA GLY A 274 -23.31 23.13 17.14
C GLY A 274 -23.03 22.29 18.40
N VAL A 275 -23.30 22.85 19.60
CA VAL A 275 -22.87 22.30 20.92
C VAL A 275 -24.04 21.61 21.67
N GLN A 276 -24.62 20.54 21.11
CA GLN A 276 -25.81 19.86 21.64
C GLN A 276 -25.79 18.35 21.34
N ASP A 277 -26.27 17.48 22.25
CA ASP A 277 -26.01 16.02 22.24
C ASP A 277 -27.02 15.19 21.41
N ILE A 278 -26.61 14.01 20.91
CA ILE A 278 -27.52 12.96 20.44
C ILE A 278 -27.82 12.02 21.62
N ILE A 279 -29.08 11.95 22.01
CA ILE A 279 -29.51 11.07 23.10
C ILE A 279 -30.27 9.88 22.49
N LEU A 280 -29.67 8.70 22.57
CA LEU A 280 -30.38 7.45 22.30
C LEU A 280 -31.16 7.08 23.56
N THR A 281 -32.49 7.17 23.48
CA THR A 281 -33.39 6.82 24.58
C THR A 281 -34.08 5.50 24.28
N GLY A 282 -34.20 4.64 25.29
CA GLY A 282 -35.28 3.66 25.34
C GLY A 282 -36.54 4.33 25.91
N PRO A 283 -37.76 3.95 25.49
CA PRO A 283 -38.97 4.50 26.08
C PRO A 283 -39.12 4.14 27.56
N GLU A 284 -39.70 5.04 28.35
CA GLU A 284 -40.11 4.75 29.72
C GLU A 284 -41.19 3.65 29.70
N GLY A 285 -40.89 2.50 30.30
CA GLY A 285 -41.79 1.35 30.35
C GLY A 285 -41.64 0.44 29.12
N VAL A 286 -40.72 -0.52 29.20
CA VAL A 286 -40.60 -1.74 28.36
C VAL A 286 -40.51 -1.53 26.85
N HIS A 287 -39.37 -1.12 26.26
CA HIS A 287 -39.02 -1.54 24.87
C HIS A 287 -37.50 -1.56 24.63
N THR A 288 -36.98 -2.65 24.06
CA THR A 288 -35.60 -2.82 23.59
C THR A 288 -35.47 -2.28 22.16
N GLY A 289 -34.70 -1.22 21.94
CA GLY A 289 -34.28 -0.78 20.60
C GLY A 289 -32.89 -1.30 20.28
N THR A 290 -32.72 -1.97 19.13
CA THR A 290 -31.40 -2.30 18.57
C THR A 290 -31.01 -1.21 17.58
N HIS A 291 -29.90 -0.52 17.82
CA HIS A 291 -29.34 0.43 16.85
C HIS A 291 -28.25 -0.29 16.05
N THR A 292 -28.35 -0.37 14.72
CA THR A 292 -27.36 -1.08 13.87
C THR A 292 -26.60 -0.12 12.97
N PHE A 293 -25.27 -0.23 12.97
CA PHE A 293 -24.37 0.56 12.14
C PHE A 293 -23.64 -0.34 11.14
N THR A 294 -23.98 -0.26 9.85
CA THR A 294 -23.33 -1.05 8.78
C THR A 294 -22.58 -0.13 7.81
N GLY A 295 -21.39 0.33 8.20
CA GLY A 295 -20.47 1.08 7.33
C GLY A 295 -20.62 2.62 7.29
N GLY A 296 -21.55 3.21 8.04
CA GLY A 296 -21.75 4.68 8.11
C GLY A 296 -20.79 5.44 9.05
N ARG A 297 -20.80 6.78 8.99
CA ARG A 297 -20.01 7.67 9.89
C ARG A 297 -20.91 8.64 10.67
N ILE A 298 -20.70 8.72 11.98
CA ILE A 298 -21.19 9.79 12.86
C ILE A 298 -20.04 10.78 13.07
N SER A 299 -20.26 12.03 12.68
CA SER A 299 -19.27 13.12 12.75
C SER A 299 -19.89 14.40 13.29
N GLY A 300 -19.07 15.32 13.80
CA GLY A 300 -19.55 16.64 14.26
C GLY A 300 -19.13 17.00 15.69
N TYR A 301 -19.77 18.03 16.24
CA TYR A 301 -19.44 18.61 17.56
C TYR A 301 -20.24 18.02 18.74
N TRP A 302 -20.56 16.72 18.73
CA TRP A 302 -21.48 16.08 19.69
C TRP A 302 -20.91 14.84 20.39
N ASP A 303 -21.41 14.52 21.57
CA ASP A 303 -21.22 13.22 22.23
C ASP A 303 -22.41 12.28 21.91
N LEU A 304 -22.15 10.97 21.79
CA LEU A 304 -23.19 9.95 21.60
C LEU A 304 -23.50 9.31 22.95
N ILE A 305 -24.74 9.47 23.44
CA ILE A 305 -25.16 8.95 24.76
C ILE A 305 -26.10 7.75 24.58
N VAL A 306 -25.70 6.59 25.11
CA VAL A 306 -26.54 5.37 25.19
C VAL A 306 -27.12 5.29 26.59
N ASN A 307 -28.44 5.47 26.75
CA ASN A 307 -29.08 5.44 28.06
C ASN A 307 -29.23 4.02 28.64
N LYS A 308 -29.49 3.97 29.96
CA LYS A 308 -29.85 2.75 30.69
C LYS A 308 -31.04 2.07 29.99
N ASN A 309 -30.88 0.79 29.63
CA ASN A 309 -31.81 -0.05 28.86
C ASN A 309 -31.79 0.11 27.33
N ALA A 310 -30.93 0.95 26.74
CA ALA A 310 -30.71 0.97 25.29
C ALA A 310 -29.66 -0.07 24.85
N THR A 311 -29.79 -0.64 23.65
CA THR A 311 -28.81 -1.56 23.05
C THR A 311 -28.27 -1.02 21.72
N LEU A 312 -26.99 -0.71 21.70
CA LEU A 312 -26.25 -0.25 20.52
C LEU A 312 -25.46 -1.42 19.91
N GLU A 313 -25.77 -1.82 18.68
CA GLU A 313 -25.06 -2.84 17.93
C GLU A 313 -24.27 -2.22 16.76
N ILE A 314 -22.96 -2.45 16.71
CA ILE A 314 -22.05 -1.84 15.75
C ILE A 314 -21.44 -2.93 14.88
N SER A 315 -21.75 -2.91 13.58
CA SER A 315 -21.22 -3.82 12.57
C SER A 315 -20.48 -3.02 11.48
N SER A 316 -19.35 -2.40 11.85
CA SER A 316 -18.58 -1.55 10.93
C SER A 316 -17.38 -2.28 10.34
N THR A 317 -17.16 -2.13 9.04
CA THR A 317 -15.89 -2.46 8.37
C THR A 317 -14.88 -1.29 8.38
N SER A 318 -15.33 -0.09 8.78
CA SER A 318 -14.54 1.15 8.82
C SER A 318 -13.92 1.40 10.20
N ASN A 319 -12.63 1.76 10.21
CA ASN A 319 -11.87 2.10 11.42
C ASN A 319 -12.23 3.47 12.03
N LYS A 320 -13.02 4.31 11.32
CA LYS A 320 -13.38 5.68 11.73
C LYS A 320 -14.87 5.93 11.49
N TRP A 321 -15.70 5.41 12.38
CA TRP A 321 -17.15 5.55 12.31
C TRP A 321 -17.70 6.56 13.34
N LEU A 322 -16.90 6.94 14.35
CA LEU A 322 -17.27 7.93 15.38
C LEU A 322 -16.09 8.89 15.64
N ASP A 323 -16.32 10.19 15.48
CA ASP A 323 -15.29 11.23 15.63
C ASP A 323 -15.13 11.77 17.08
N ARG A 324 -16.06 11.43 18.00
CA ARG A 324 -16.18 11.97 19.37
C ARG A 324 -16.45 10.85 20.40
N PRO A 325 -16.38 11.11 21.71
CA PRO A 325 -16.64 10.10 22.74
C PRO A 325 -18.04 9.47 22.69
N LEU A 326 -18.09 8.15 22.88
CA LEU A 326 -19.29 7.39 23.24
C LEU A 326 -19.44 7.37 24.77
N VAL A 327 -20.58 7.83 25.27
CA VAL A 327 -20.99 7.72 26.69
C VAL A 327 -21.98 6.57 26.81
N ASN A 328 -21.58 5.47 27.45
CA ASN A 328 -22.41 4.26 27.56
C ASN A 328 -22.95 4.02 28.98
N ASN A 329 -24.27 4.14 29.15
CA ASN A 329 -25.03 3.73 30.33
C ASN A 329 -25.90 2.47 30.08
N GLY A 330 -25.82 1.86 28.88
CA GLY A 330 -26.62 0.71 28.42
C GLY A 330 -25.78 -0.46 27.90
N THR A 331 -26.24 -1.15 26.85
CA THR A 331 -25.52 -2.30 26.24
C THR A 331 -24.91 -1.88 24.90
N VAL A 332 -23.62 -2.17 24.68
CA VAL A 332 -22.92 -1.99 23.40
C VAL A 332 -22.38 -3.32 22.89
N ILE A 333 -22.69 -3.69 21.65
CA ILE A 333 -22.28 -4.94 21.01
C ILE A 333 -21.47 -4.62 19.75
N PHE A 334 -20.28 -5.19 19.61
CA PHE A 334 -19.47 -5.11 18.38
C PHE A 334 -19.51 -6.43 17.61
N THR A 335 -19.84 -6.39 16.31
CA THR A 335 -19.93 -7.56 15.41
C THR A 335 -19.08 -7.38 14.15
N GLY A 336 -17.93 -6.70 14.28
CA GLY A 336 -16.98 -6.39 13.20
C GLY A 336 -15.72 -5.69 13.74
N ASN A 337 -14.83 -5.19 12.88
CA ASN A 337 -13.54 -4.60 13.33
C ASN A 337 -13.76 -3.40 14.29
N PRO A 338 -13.23 -3.44 15.53
CA PRO A 338 -13.37 -2.34 16.47
C PRO A 338 -12.62 -1.09 15.97
N PRO A 339 -13.06 0.13 16.36
CA PRO A 339 -12.36 1.35 15.98
C PRO A 339 -10.94 1.35 16.54
N THR A 340 -9.98 1.60 15.68
CA THR A 340 -8.63 2.01 16.10
C THR A 340 -8.69 3.52 16.31
N VAL A 341 -8.38 4.03 17.51
CA VAL A 341 -7.55 5.24 17.85
C VAL A 341 -8.00 5.96 19.16
N SER A 342 -7.00 6.14 20.04
CA SER A 342 -6.68 7.08 21.14
C SER A 342 -7.66 7.77 22.12
N GLU A 343 -8.94 8.09 21.88
CA GLU A 343 -9.66 9.00 22.83
C GLU A 343 -11.18 8.75 23.08
N ASN A 344 -11.83 7.74 22.49
CA ASN A 344 -13.27 7.89 22.16
C ASN A 344 -14.32 7.01 22.90
N ILE A 345 -14.01 6.30 23.98
CA ILE A 345 -15.07 5.65 24.80
C ILE A 345 -14.90 6.02 26.27
N SER A 346 -15.91 6.66 26.85
CA SER A 346 -16.00 6.97 28.28
C SER A 346 -17.16 6.19 28.90
N PHE A 347 -16.85 5.40 29.93
CA PHE A 347 -17.85 4.65 30.68
C PHE A 347 -18.38 5.45 31.87
N GLN A 348 -19.70 5.47 32.05
CA GLN A 348 -20.39 5.92 33.26
C GLN A 348 -21.44 4.85 33.63
N ASN A 349 -21.51 4.45 34.91
CA ASN A 349 -22.51 3.55 35.51
C ASN A 349 -23.02 2.33 34.69
N ASN A 350 -22.56 1.11 35.06
CA ASN A 350 -23.17 -0.20 34.75
C ASN A 350 -23.32 -0.61 33.27
N GLY A 351 -22.71 0.09 32.32
CA GLY A 351 -22.77 -0.28 30.91
C GLY A 351 -22.10 -1.64 30.61
N LEU A 352 -22.80 -2.51 29.86
CA LEU A 352 -22.28 -3.79 29.38
C LEU A 352 -21.64 -3.60 27.99
N VAL A 353 -20.46 -4.19 27.76
CA VAL A 353 -19.84 -4.29 26.43
C VAL A 353 -19.66 -5.76 26.08
N SER A 354 -20.08 -6.16 24.87
CA SER A 354 -19.87 -7.48 24.31
C SER A 354 -19.21 -7.37 22.94
N ILE A 355 -18.25 -8.25 22.65
CA ILE A 355 -17.51 -8.29 21.38
C ILE A 355 -17.72 -9.68 20.78
N LYS A 356 -18.20 -9.75 19.54
CA LYS A 356 -18.38 -11.01 18.80
C LYS A 356 -17.24 -11.25 17.80
N SER A 357 -17.19 -12.49 17.34
CA SER A 357 -16.03 -13.31 16.97
C SER A 357 -15.29 -13.03 15.65
N ASP A 358 -15.47 -11.90 15.01
CA ASP A 358 -14.87 -11.57 13.70
C ASP A 358 -13.89 -10.39 13.73
N CYS A 359 -13.50 -9.95 14.94
CA CYS A 359 -12.57 -8.85 15.15
C CYS A 359 -11.12 -9.26 14.88
N SER A 360 -10.51 -8.73 13.80
CA SER A 360 -9.10 -9.00 13.44
C SER A 360 -8.08 -8.00 14.04
N LYS A 361 -8.51 -7.06 14.89
CA LYS A 361 -7.73 -5.90 15.36
C LYS A 361 -7.97 -5.54 16.83
N ASP A 362 -6.98 -4.91 17.46
CA ASP A 362 -6.94 -4.45 18.87
C ASP A 362 -8.11 -3.51 19.26
N LEU A 363 -8.62 -3.64 20.50
CA LEU A 363 -9.61 -2.73 21.10
C LEU A 363 -8.94 -1.76 22.09
N THR A 364 -9.08 -0.45 21.87
CA THR A 364 -8.53 0.57 22.79
C THR A 364 -9.64 1.24 23.62
N ILE A 365 -9.55 1.15 24.96
CA ILE A 365 -10.41 1.86 25.92
C ILE A 365 -9.68 3.09 26.48
N ALA A 366 -10.19 4.30 26.23
CA ALA A 366 -9.47 5.53 26.56
C ALA A 366 -9.71 6.04 28.00
N LYS A 367 -10.88 5.83 28.61
CA LYS A 367 -11.20 6.35 29.96
C LYS A 367 -12.33 5.59 30.66
N TYR A 368 -12.12 5.17 31.91
CA TYR A 368 -13.16 4.67 32.82
C TYR A 368 -13.30 5.66 33.99
N SER A 369 -14.48 6.20 34.25
CA SER A 369 -14.72 7.01 35.47
C SER A 369 -15.84 6.38 36.29
N GLN A 370 -15.49 5.83 37.45
CA GLN A 370 -16.47 5.47 38.46
C GLN A 370 -16.91 6.76 39.16
N THR A 371 -18.18 7.14 39.03
CA THR A 371 -18.80 8.09 39.97
C THR A 371 -19.04 7.36 41.29
N ALA A 372 -18.75 8.02 42.41
CA ALA A 372 -18.63 7.46 43.74
C ALA A 372 -19.96 7.02 44.39
N ASP A 373 -20.75 6.20 43.72
CA ASP A 373 -21.91 5.51 44.31
C ASP A 373 -21.52 4.07 44.68
N GLU A 374 -21.55 3.78 45.98
CA GLU A 374 -20.90 2.63 46.66
C GLU A 374 -21.52 1.23 46.42
N GLU A 375 -22.36 0.99 45.40
CA GLU A 375 -23.04 -0.33 45.24
C GLU A 375 -23.05 -0.95 43.82
N ALA A 376 -22.20 -0.49 42.91
CA ALA A 376 -22.21 -0.94 41.51
C ALA A 376 -20.92 -1.71 41.11
N ASP A 377 -20.92 -3.03 41.24
CA ASP A 377 -19.91 -3.93 40.66
C ASP A 377 -20.02 -3.90 39.12
N GLY A 378 -19.22 -3.05 38.46
CA GLY A 378 -19.11 -3.04 37.00
C GLY A 378 -18.60 -4.40 36.48
N LYS A 379 -19.30 -5.01 35.52
CA LYS A 379 -18.91 -6.26 34.87
C LYS A 379 -18.42 -6.01 33.45
N LEU A 380 -17.19 -6.42 33.14
CA LEU A 380 -16.63 -6.49 31.79
C LEU A 380 -16.62 -7.97 31.38
N GLU A 381 -17.48 -8.35 30.43
CA GLU A 381 -17.53 -9.71 29.89
C GLU A 381 -16.91 -9.74 28.49
N PHE A 382 -15.94 -10.65 28.25
CA PHE A 382 -15.36 -10.88 26.93
C PHE A 382 -15.69 -12.29 26.45
N GLU A 383 -16.11 -12.41 25.20
CA GLU A 383 -16.33 -13.68 24.52
C GLU A 383 -15.13 -13.96 23.60
N ILE A 384 -14.44 -15.07 23.81
CA ILE A 384 -13.22 -15.48 23.10
C ILE A 384 -13.55 -16.69 22.22
N GLN A 385 -13.25 -16.63 20.92
CA GLN A 385 -13.38 -17.77 20.01
C GLN A 385 -12.01 -18.24 19.49
N ARG A 386 -11.84 -19.56 19.34
CA ARG A 386 -10.61 -20.17 18.79
C ARG A 386 -10.45 -19.82 17.30
N ILE A 387 -9.33 -19.20 16.93
CA ILE A 387 -8.95 -18.92 15.52
C ILE A 387 -7.59 -19.58 15.27
N SER A 388 -7.55 -20.65 14.46
CA SER A 388 -6.30 -21.33 13.99
C SER A 388 -5.26 -21.62 15.08
N ASP A 389 -5.31 -22.79 15.71
CA ASP A 389 -4.34 -23.40 16.66
C ASP A 389 -3.68 -22.50 17.74
N SER A 390 -4.15 -21.26 17.92
CA SER A 390 -3.62 -20.29 18.86
C SER A 390 -4.75 -19.39 19.34
N TRP A 391 -4.78 -19.10 20.64
CA TRP A 391 -5.71 -18.12 21.19
C TRP A 391 -5.15 -16.73 20.96
N LYS A 392 -5.71 -15.98 19.99
CA LYS A 392 -5.30 -14.59 19.75
C LYS A 392 -6.33 -13.61 20.32
N PHE A 393 -5.83 -12.59 21.02
CA PHE A 393 -6.62 -11.49 21.57
C PHE A 393 -6.30 -10.18 20.86
N ALA A 394 -7.31 -9.31 20.80
CA ALA A 394 -7.22 -7.91 20.39
C ALA A 394 -6.82 -7.07 21.61
N ALA A 395 -5.58 -6.56 21.67
CA ALA A 395 -5.02 -5.93 22.87
C ALA A 395 -5.96 -4.87 23.48
N LEU A 396 -6.23 -4.96 24.79
CA LEU A 396 -7.05 -4.01 25.56
C LEU A 396 -6.19 -2.86 26.09
N LYS A 397 -6.14 -1.72 25.39
CA LYS A 397 -5.40 -0.55 25.88
C LYS A 397 -6.25 0.23 26.87
N THR A 398 -5.70 0.60 28.02
CA THR A 398 -6.38 1.34 29.10
C THR A 398 -5.44 2.37 29.74
N SER A 399 -5.98 3.53 30.12
CA SER A 399 -5.28 4.61 30.85
C SER A 399 -5.58 4.62 32.37
N THR A 400 -6.45 3.73 32.84
CA THR A 400 -6.92 3.68 34.24
C THR A 400 -6.24 2.57 35.04
N PRO A 401 -5.76 2.83 36.27
CA PRO A 401 -4.91 1.91 37.03
C PRO A 401 -5.61 0.69 37.65
N SER A 402 -6.94 0.64 37.74
CA SER A 402 -7.71 -0.51 38.27
C SER A 402 -9.17 -0.47 37.82
N PHE A 403 -9.76 -1.61 37.45
CA PHE A 403 -11.18 -1.71 37.05
C PHE A 403 -12.14 -2.15 38.18
N GLY A 404 -11.65 -2.67 39.31
CA GLY A 404 -12.50 -3.08 40.46
C GLY A 404 -13.47 -4.25 40.21
N GLY A 405 -13.77 -4.59 38.95
CA GLY A 405 -14.72 -5.61 38.53
C GLY A 405 -14.11 -6.98 38.16
N THR A 406 -14.99 -7.92 37.80
CA THR A 406 -14.63 -9.27 37.34
C THR A 406 -14.40 -9.30 35.83
N LEU A 407 -13.30 -9.92 35.39
CA LEU A 407 -13.06 -10.30 33.99
C LEU A 407 -13.58 -11.72 33.77
N LYS A 408 -14.61 -11.88 32.95
CA LYS A 408 -15.13 -13.21 32.57
C LYS A 408 -14.72 -13.54 31.15
N LEU A 409 -14.05 -14.68 30.99
CA LEU A 409 -13.62 -15.23 29.70
C LEU A 409 -14.52 -16.41 29.32
N THR A 410 -15.23 -16.30 28.19
CA THR A 410 -16.06 -17.38 27.65
C THR A 410 -15.41 -17.92 26.38
N PHE A 411 -15.21 -19.24 26.28
CA PHE A 411 -14.50 -19.86 25.15
C PHE A 411 -15.46 -20.57 24.20
N ASN A 412 -15.51 -20.15 22.95
CA ASN A 412 -16.21 -20.84 21.86
C ASN A 412 -15.20 -21.64 21.01
N GLY A 413 -15.44 -22.94 20.84
CA GLY A 413 -14.61 -23.81 20.00
C GLY A 413 -13.62 -24.73 20.72
N GLY A 414 -13.78 -24.94 22.04
CA GLY A 414 -12.97 -25.85 22.86
C GLY A 414 -12.47 -25.18 24.14
N ALA A 415 -11.97 -25.98 25.09
CA ALA A 415 -11.34 -25.48 26.31
C ALA A 415 -9.86 -25.12 26.05
N PRO A 416 -9.31 -24.04 26.65
CA PRO A 416 -7.86 -23.77 26.58
C PRO A 416 -7.06 -24.84 27.33
N GLU A 417 -5.85 -25.12 26.84
CA GLU A 417 -4.90 -26.09 27.41
C GLU A 417 -3.96 -25.42 28.42
N ALA A 418 -3.33 -26.22 29.28
CA ALA A 418 -2.37 -25.73 30.27
C ALA A 418 -1.15 -25.13 29.59
N GLY A 419 -0.94 -23.81 29.75
CA GLY A 419 0.15 -23.09 29.09
C GLY A 419 -0.31 -22.13 28.00
N ASP A 420 -1.59 -22.16 27.63
CA ASP A 420 -2.16 -21.15 26.76
C ASP A 420 -2.10 -19.79 27.44
N SER A 421 -1.41 -18.85 26.81
CA SER A 421 -1.20 -17.49 27.31
C SER A 421 -2.01 -16.48 26.49
N PHE A 422 -2.61 -15.53 27.19
CA PHE A 422 -3.40 -14.43 26.65
C PHE A 422 -2.74 -13.11 27.05
N ASP A 423 -2.37 -12.31 26.07
CA ASP A 423 -1.70 -11.03 26.32
C ASP A 423 -2.71 -9.88 26.43
N LEU A 424 -2.71 -9.20 27.58
CA LEU A 424 -3.37 -7.92 27.82
C LEU A 424 -2.29 -6.82 27.94
N ILE A 425 -2.25 -5.86 27.01
CA ILE A 425 -1.28 -4.75 27.07
C ILE A 425 -1.87 -3.59 27.87
N THR A 426 -1.31 -3.26 29.04
CA THR A 426 -1.87 -2.27 29.97
C THR A 426 -0.87 -1.16 30.30
N TYR A 427 -1.17 0.11 30.01
CA TYR A 427 -0.27 1.24 30.30
C TYR A 427 -0.43 1.77 31.74
N SER A 428 -0.49 0.89 32.74
CA SER A 428 -0.51 1.30 34.15
C SER A 428 0.90 1.36 34.72
N THR A 429 1.28 2.48 35.30
CA THR A 429 2.61 2.73 35.89
C THR A 429 2.84 2.03 37.24
N LYS A 430 1.91 1.16 37.69
CA LYS A 430 2.05 0.32 38.89
C LYS A 430 1.33 -1.04 38.74
N PRO A 431 1.94 -2.14 39.22
CA PRO A 431 1.31 -3.46 39.22
C PRO A 431 0.36 -3.57 40.41
N THR A 432 -0.89 -3.14 40.24
CA THR A 432 -2.00 -3.52 41.11
C THR A 432 -3.00 -4.32 40.29
N SER A 433 -3.64 -5.31 40.92
CA SER A 433 -4.63 -6.18 40.27
C SER A 433 -5.62 -5.36 39.46
N LEU A 434 -5.59 -5.51 38.12
CA LEU A 434 -6.45 -4.75 37.22
C LEU A 434 -7.92 -5.15 37.41
N PHE A 435 -8.17 -6.41 37.79
CA PHE A 435 -9.48 -6.98 38.05
C PHE A 435 -9.54 -7.53 39.48
N SER A 436 -10.74 -7.60 40.07
CA SER A 436 -10.95 -8.26 41.37
C SER A 436 -10.96 -9.78 41.25
N SER A 437 -11.27 -10.32 40.06
CA SER A 437 -11.08 -11.73 39.71
C SER A 437 -11.09 -11.95 38.19
N VAL A 438 -10.39 -12.99 37.72
CA VAL A 438 -10.47 -13.52 36.34
C VAL A 438 -11.09 -14.91 36.41
N THR A 439 -12.22 -15.10 35.73
CA THR A 439 -12.97 -16.37 35.77
C THR A 439 -13.19 -16.93 34.37
N SER A 440 -13.24 -18.25 34.27
CA SER A 440 -13.61 -18.98 33.06
C SER A 440 -15.04 -19.52 33.20
N GLY A 441 -15.73 -19.71 32.07
CA GLY A 441 -16.95 -20.51 32.01
C GLY A 441 -16.71 -22.04 32.00
N VAL A 442 -15.45 -22.50 32.08
CA VAL A 442 -15.03 -23.90 31.87
C VAL A 442 -14.49 -24.49 33.18
N ALA A 443 -15.09 -25.58 33.66
CA ALA A 443 -14.68 -26.22 34.91
C ALA A 443 -13.23 -26.77 34.84
N GLY A 444 -12.43 -26.52 35.89
CA GLY A 444 -11.06 -27.04 36.02
C GLY A 444 -9.95 -26.16 35.44
N ILE A 445 -10.29 -25.01 34.85
CA ILE A 445 -9.34 -24.05 34.30
C ILE A 445 -9.31 -22.82 35.21
N SER A 446 -8.14 -22.53 35.73
CA SER A 446 -7.82 -21.31 36.48
C SER A 446 -6.94 -20.41 35.61
N PHE A 447 -6.78 -19.16 36.02
CA PHE A 447 -5.90 -18.22 35.32
C PHE A 447 -4.92 -17.60 36.30
N GLN A 448 -3.65 -17.56 35.91
CA GLN A 448 -2.64 -16.82 36.64
C GLN A 448 -2.35 -15.49 35.91
N GLU A 449 -2.40 -14.40 36.66
CA GLU A 449 -1.96 -13.08 36.20
C GLU A 449 -0.44 -12.98 36.32
N ILE A 450 0.24 -12.73 35.20
CA ILE A 450 1.69 -12.49 35.14
C ILE A 450 1.90 -11.05 34.69
N TYR A 451 2.50 -10.24 35.56
CA TYR A 451 2.81 -8.84 35.30
C TYR A 451 4.25 -8.71 34.79
N HIS A 452 4.43 -8.23 33.56
CA HIS A 452 5.73 -7.88 32.98
C HIS A 452 5.67 -6.46 32.42
N ASP A 453 6.39 -5.52 33.04
CA ASP A 453 6.43 -4.09 32.64
C ASP A 453 5.02 -3.51 32.38
N ASP A 454 4.71 -3.13 31.14
CA ASP A 454 3.45 -2.54 30.67
C ASP A 454 2.44 -3.61 30.19
N LYS A 455 2.64 -4.88 30.56
CA LYS A 455 1.91 -6.02 30.01
C LYS A 455 1.44 -6.97 31.11
N LEU A 456 0.15 -7.25 31.11
CA LEU A 456 -0.46 -8.34 31.86
C LEU A 456 -0.60 -9.54 30.91
N THR A 457 0.11 -10.64 31.17
CA THR A 457 -0.14 -11.91 30.51
C THR A 457 -0.97 -12.79 31.44
N VAL A 458 -2.16 -13.19 30.99
CA VAL A 458 -3.01 -14.15 31.69
C VAL A 458 -2.70 -15.53 31.15
N VAL A 459 -2.35 -16.50 32.00
CA VAL A 459 -2.02 -17.86 31.55
C VAL A 459 -3.04 -18.85 32.09
N ALA A 460 -3.59 -19.69 31.21
CA ALA A 460 -4.46 -20.79 31.61
C ALA A 460 -3.67 -21.83 32.39
N THR A 461 -4.10 -22.08 33.62
CA THR A 461 -3.54 -23.11 34.50
C THR A 461 -4.56 -24.22 34.69
N GLN A 462 -4.10 -25.47 34.53
CA GLN A 462 -4.87 -26.66 34.83
C GLN A 462 -4.40 -27.25 36.16
N GLU A 463 -5.33 -27.54 37.05
CA GLU A 463 -5.01 -28.13 38.35
C GLU A 463 -4.32 -29.49 38.16
N GLY A 464 -3.13 -29.66 38.71
CA GLY A 464 -2.40 -30.95 38.70
C GLY A 464 -1.42 -31.19 37.54
N LYS A 465 -1.26 -30.26 36.57
CA LYS A 465 -0.34 -30.40 35.42
C LYS A 465 0.77 -29.34 35.42
N VAL A 466 1.98 -29.70 35.00
CA VAL A 466 3.12 -28.78 34.84
C VAL A 466 2.95 -27.93 33.58
N MET A 467 3.34 -26.66 33.66
CA MET A 467 3.25 -25.71 32.56
C MET A 467 4.37 -25.91 31.55
N LYS A 468 4.02 -25.82 30.26
CA LYS A 468 4.97 -26.00 29.16
C LYS A 468 6.17 -25.04 29.26
N PRO A 469 7.37 -25.47 28.83
CA PRO A 469 8.51 -24.58 28.72
C PRO A 469 8.24 -23.40 27.79
N THR A 470 8.92 -22.28 28.03
CA THR A 470 9.02 -21.12 27.15
C THR A 470 10.48 -20.85 26.82
N ALA A 471 10.76 -20.27 25.67
CA ALA A 471 12.12 -19.96 25.22
C ALA A 471 12.34 -18.45 25.06
N SER A 472 13.52 -17.97 25.45
CA SER A 472 13.97 -16.58 25.28
C SER A 472 15.41 -16.54 24.74
N PRO A 473 15.65 -15.90 23.58
CA PRO A 473 14.67 -15.25 22.72
C PRO A 473 13.70 -16.27 22.07
N PRO A 474 12.49 -15.85 21.66
CA PRO A 474 11.49 -16.77 21.11
C PRO A 474 11.94 -17.41 19.79
N ALA A 475 11.38 -18.56 19.44
CA ALA A 475 11.61 -19.23 18.15
C ALA A 475 11.33 -18.26 16.98
N TYR A 476 12.37 -17.93 16.20
CA TYR A 476 12.27 -17.03 15.04
C TYR A 476 13.52 -17.12 14.13
N TYR A 477 13.54 -16.26 13.11
CA TYR A 477 14.69 -15.98 12.26
C TYR A 477 15.65 -14.99 12.93
N TYR A 478 16.92 -15.37 13.03
CA TYR A 478 17.96 -14.51 13.59
C TYR A 478 19.10 -14.33 12.60
N GLY A 479 19.61 -13.10 12.52
CA GLY A 479 20.78 -12.80 11.70
C GLY A 479 22.09 -13.38 12.24
N ALA A 480 22.12 -13.81 13.51
CA ALA A 480 23.33 -14.34 14.14
C ALA A 480 23.00 -15.42 15.17
N PRO A 481 23.97 -16.25 15.56
CA PRO A 481 23.80 -17.27 16.59
C PRO A 481 23.15 -16.73 17.87
N GLN A 482 22.26 -17.52 18.46
CA GLN A 482 21.50 -17.16 19.65
C GLN A 482 21.81 -18.08 20.83
N ASN A 483 21.72 -17.55 22.05
CA ASN A 483 21.76 -18.34 23.28
C ASN A 483 20.36 -18.41 23.86
N ILE A 484 19.73 -19.58 23.74
CA ILE A 484 18.34 -19.79 24.12
C ILE A 484 18.25 -20.18 25.58
N THR A 485 17.47 -19.42 26.33
CA THR A 485 17.13 -19.72 27.72
C THR A 485 15.73 -20.33 27.78
N LEU A 486 15.59 -21.45 28.48
CA LEU A 486 14.31 -22.10 28.73
C LEU A 486 13.81 -21.78 30.14
N ALA A 487 12.51 -21.56 30.28
CA ALA A 487 11.85 -21.32 31.56
C ALA A 487 10.48 -22.02 31.62
N THR A 488 9.97 -22.26 32.82
CA THR A 488 8.58 -22.67 33.04
C THR A 488 8.06 -21.90 34.24
N ILE A 489 6.79 -21.51 34.21
CA ILE A 489 6.18 -20.78 35.32
C ILE A 489 5.85 -21.69 36.51
N THR A 490 5.87 -23.02 36.34
CA THR A 490 5.66 -23.97 37.45
C THR A 490 6.86 -23.94 38.39
N PRO A 491 6.74 -23.38 39.61
CA PRO A 491 7.90 -23.19 40.48
C PRO A 491 8.51 -24.53 40.88
N GLY A 492 9.82 -24.67 40.75
CA GLY A 492 10.55 -25.89 41.10
C GLY A 492 10.38 -27.06 40.12
N ALA A 493 9.75 -26.86 38.96
CA ALA A 493 9.78 -27.85 37.89
C ALA A 493 11.16 -27.89 37.22
N THR A 494 11.56 -29.09 36.78
CA THR A 494 12.80 -29.34 36.04
C THR A 494 12.49 -29.46 34.55
N ILE A 495 13.25 -28.79 33.69
CA ILE A 495 13.08 -28.84 32.23
C ILE A 495 14.08 -29.84 31.64
N TYR A 496 13.61 -30.68 30.72
CA TYR A 496 14.42 -31.59 29.90
C TYR A 496 14.21 -31.25 28.43
N TYR A 497 15.25 -31.38 27.60
CA TYR A 497 15.20 -31.00 26.19
C TYR A 497 16.01 -31.93 25.28
N THR A 498 15.72 -31.83 23.99
CA THR A 498 16.39 -32.51 22.88
C THR A 498 16.60 -31.52 21.72
N THR A 499 17.63 -31.76 20.92
CA THR A 499 18.00 -30.95 19.73
C THR A 499 18.13 -31.78 18.46
N ASP A 500 17.76 -33.06 18.52
CA ASP A 500 17.85 -34.07 17.46
C ASP A 500 16.45 -34.45 16.93
N GLU A 501 15.48 -33.56 17.14
CA GLU A 501 14.05 -33.74 16.82
C GLU A 501 13.32 -34.87 17.57
N SER A 502 14.00 -35.65 18.41
CA SER A 502 13.35 -36.65 19.25
C SER A 502 12.49 -36.00 20.33
N ASP A 503 11.44 -36.68 20.79
CA ASP A 503 10.58 -36.17 21.85
C ASP A 503 11.28 -36.27 23.22
N PRO A 504 11.39 -35.16 23.99
CA PRO A 504 12.12 -35.16 25.25
C PRO A 504 11.38 -35.95 26.34
N THR A 505 12.15 -36.63 27.19
CA THR A 505 11.69 -37.38 28.37
C THR A 505 12.54 -37.03 29.59
N THR A 506 12.23 -37.57 30.77
CA THR A 506 13.08 -37.41 31.97
C THR A 506 14.46 -38.07 31.86
N ALA A 507 14.70 -38.89 30.83
CA ALA A 507 16.02 -39.43 30.51
C ALA A 507 16.81 -38.54 29.53
N SER A 508 16.19 -37.51 28.95
CA SER A 508 16.84 -36.55 28.06
C SER A 508 17.73 -35.57 28.82
N THR A 509 18.39 -34.67 28.11
CA THR A 509 19.30 -33.68 28.72
C THR A 509 18.54 -32.72 29.61
N GLN A 510 18.91 -32.64 30.89
CA GLN A 510 18.38 -31.64 31.81
C GLN A 510 18.88 -30.24 31.44
N TYR A 511 17.98 -29.27 31.37
CA TYR A 511 18.32 -27.87 31.14
C TYR A 511 18.96 -27.25 32.39
N THR A 512 20.23 -26.88 32.30
CA THR A 512 21.00 -26.26 33.40
C THR A 512 21.63 -24.91 33.03
N GLY A 513 21.49 -24.46 31.79
CA GLY A 513 22.07 -23.22 31.28
C GLY A 513 21.70 -22.99 29.81
N PRO A 514 22.02 -21.81 29.25
CA PRO A 514 21.61 -21.43 27.89
C PRO A 514 22.08 -22.43 26.82
N ILE A 515 21.23 -22.67 25.81
CA ILE A 515 21.48 -23.55 24.68
C ILE A 515 21.97 -22.70 23.49
N ALA A 516 23.17 -22.95 23.00
CA ALA A 516 23.71 -22.25 21.84
C ALA A 516 23.10 -22.78 20.53
N VAL A 517 22.52 -21.89 19.73
CA VAL A 517 21.97 -22.17 18.41
C VAL A 517 22.73 -21.36 17.38
N SER A 518 23.56 -22.02 16.57
CA SER A 518 24.41 -21.38 15.56
C SER A 518 24.01 -21.68 14.11
N THR A 519 23.07 -22.59 13.91
CA THR A 519 22.50 -23.00 12.62
C THR A 519 21.00 -23.26 12.80
N GLU A 520 20.29 -23.58 11.72
CA GLU A 520 18.92 -24.10 11.80
C GLU A 520 18.85 -25.24 12.83
N MET A 521 17.96 -25.12 13.81
CA MET A 521 17.82 -26.08 14.91
C MET A 521 16.41 -26.02 15.51
N THR A 522 15.88 -27.18 15.85
CA THR A 522 14.65 -27.30 16.64
C THR A 522 14.99 -27.79 18.06
N ILE A 523 14.64 -27.00 19.07
CA ILE A 523 14.74 -27.39 20.48
C ILE A 523 13.36 -27.88 20.92
N LYS A 524 13.23 -29.15 21.27
CA LYS A 524 12.00 -29.67 21.92
C LYS A 524 12.22 -29.75 23.42
N ALA A 525 11.26 -29.30 24.22
CA ALA A 525 11.39 -29.28 25.68
C ALA A 525 10.12 -29.75 26.40
N ILE A 526 10.31 -30.39 27.56
CA ILE A 526 9.26 -30.80 28.50
C ILE A 526 9.64 -30.36 29.92
N ALA A 527 8.67 -29.92 30.71
CA ALA A 527 8.84 -29.60 32.11
C ALA A 527 8.17 -30.66 33.01
N VAL A 528 8.87 -31.05 34.08
CA VAL A 528 8.50 -32.15 34.97
C VAL A 528 8.63 -31.73 36.43
N LYS A 529 7.67 -32.10 37.27
CA LYS A 529 7.69 -31.88 38.71
C LYS A 529 7.03 -33.05 39.42
N GLU A 530 7.67 -33.57 40.47
CA GLU A 530 7.15 -34.68 41.26
C GLU A 530 5.76 -34.33 41.84
N GLY A 531 4.82 -35.29 41.71
CA GLY A 531 3.44 -35.13 42.18
C GLY A 531 2.51 -34.37 41.24
N LEU A 532 2.98 -33.94 40.07
CA LEU A 532 2.17 -33.34 38.99
C LEU A 532 2.30 -34.15 37.70
N GLU A 533 1.28 -34.08 36.85
CA GLU A 533 1.38 -34.56 35.46
C GLU A 533 2.40 -33.70 34.68
N ASN A 534 3.20 -34.32 33.82
CA ASN A 534 4.20 -33.63 33.01
C ASN A 534 3.55 -32.59 32.08
N SER A 535 4.32 -31.57 31.68
CA SER A 535 3.86 -30.66 30.64
C SER A 535 3.71 -31.38 29.30
N ASP A 536 2.99 -30.77 28.37
CA ASP A 536 3.11 -31.14 26.96
C ASP A 536 4.50 -30.77 26.44
N ILE A 537 4.92 -31.42 25.36
CA ILE A 537 6.19 -31.13 24.68
C ILE A 537 6.00 -29.87 23.84
N GLU A 538 6.88 -28.88 24.02
CA GLU A 538 6.90 -27.65 23.23
C GLU A 538 8.13 -27.63 22.31
N GLY A 539 7.94 -27.19 21.06
CA GLY A 539 8.99 -27.16 20.04
C GLY A 539 9.35 -25.73 19.61
N PHE A 540 10.63 -25.37 19.71
CA PHE A 540 11.16 -24.07 19.33
C PHE A 540 12.08 -24.19 18.11
N HIS A 541 11.60 -23.74 16.95
CA HIS A 541 12.37 -23.77 15.71
C HIS A 541 13.09 -22.44 15.48
N TYR A 542 14.40 -22.50 15.28
CA TYR A 542 15.27 -21.36 15.06
C TYR A 542 15.98 -21.49 13.72
N ASP A 543 15.98 -20.39 12.97
CA ASP A 543 16.71 -20.25 11.71
C ASP A 543 17.80 -19.18 11.87
N ILE A 544 19.07 -19.56 11.70
CA ILE A 544 20.22 -18.64 11.78
C ILE A 544 20.73 -18.33 10.37
N LEU A 545 20.65 -17.06 9.95
CA LEU A 545 20.89 -16.65 8.58
C LEU A 545 22.38 -16.42 8.24
N TYR A 546 23.19 -16.01 9.22
CA TYR A 546 24.61 -15.71 9.02
C TYR A 546 25.47 -16.26 10.16
N ALA A 547 26.78 -16.35 9.95
CA ALA A 547 27.71 -16.89 10.95
C ALA A 547 27.85 -16.00 12.20
N GLY A 548 27.38 -14.75 12.14
CA GLY A 548 27.47 -13.75 13.19
C GLY A 548 27.19 -12.34 12.68
N GLY A 549 27.25 -11.35 13.57
CA GLY A 549 27.04 -9.94 13.25
C GLY A 549 25.60 -9.45 13.44
N GLU A 550 25.43 -8.13 13.43
CA GLU A 550 24.13 -7.46 13.60
C GLU A 550 23.69 -6.70 12.34
N GLY A 551 24.48 -6.78 11.26
CA GLY A 551 24.21 -6.08 10.01
C GLY A 551 24.46 -4.57 10.08
N THR A 552 25.19 -4.10 11.09
CA THR A 552 25.60 -2.70 11.28
C THR A 552 27.00 -2.47 10.74
N ALA A 553 27.40 -1.21 10.56
CA ALA A 553 28.74 -0.88 10.09
C ALA A 553 29.84 -1.38 11.04
N GLU A 554 29.59 -1.31 12.36
CA GLU A 554 30.53 -1.74 13.39
C GLU A 554 30.53 -3.26 13.59
N ASN A 555 29.41 -3.92 13.26
CA ASN A 555 29.24 -5.36 13.43
C ASN A 555 28.49 -5.96 12.22
N PRO A 556 29.15 -6.06 11.06
CA PRO A 556 28.53 -6.55 9.83
C PRO A 556 28.19 -8.04 9.93
N TYR A 557 27.16 -8.47 9.21
CA TYR A 557 26.82 -9.88 9.08
C TYR A 557 27.96 -10.66 8.44
N LYS A 558 28.31 -11.80 9.02
CA LYS A 558 29.47 -12.61 8.63
C LYS A 558 29.07 -13.68 7.61
N ILE A 559 29.62 -13.55 6.40
CA ILE A 559 29.33 -14.42 5.26
C ILE A 559 30.44 -15.47 5.15
N ALA A 560 30.06 -16.74 5.26
CA ALA A 560 31.03 -17.85 5.38
C ALA A 560 30.68 -19.06 4.50
N THR A 561 29.49 -19.09 3.92
CA THR A 561 28.96 -20.20 3.12
C THR A 561 28.13 -19.66 1.97
N ALA A 562 27.86 -20.50 0.97
CA ALA A 562 26.99 -20.15 -0.16
C ALA A 562 25.57 -19.73 0.31
N GLN A 563 25.03 -20.43 1.33
CA GLN A 563 23.74 -20.05 1.91
C GLN A 563 23.78 -18.70 2.61
N HIS A 564 24.84 -18.36 3.35
CA HIS A 564 24.97 -17.03 3.95
C HIS A 564 25.01 -15.93 2.87
N LEU A 565 25.65 -16.19 1.74
CA LEU A 565 25.70 -15.27 0.61
C LEU A 565 24.33 -15.08 -0.04
N ASP A 566 23.58 -16.16 -0.25
CA ASP A 566 22.21 -16.09 -0.81
C ASP A 566 21.28 -15.32 0.15
N ASN A 567 21.49 -15.53 1.46
CA ASN A 567 20.76 -14.84 2.50
C ASN A 567 21.00 -13.32 2.51
N VAL A 568 22.03 -12.77 1.88
CA VAL A 568 22.25 -11.31 1.75
C VAL A 568 21.02 -10.61 1.15
N GLY A 569 20.32 -11.29 0.23
CA GLY A 569 19.10 -10.77 -0.38
C GLY A 569 17.92 -10.56 0.59
N TYR A 570 17.99 -11.02 1.84
CA TYR A 570 16.97 -10.80 2.86
C TYR A 570 17.06 -9.43 3.54
N TYR A 571 18.27 -8.90 3.70
CA TYR A 571 18.52 -7.59 4.32
C TYR A 571 19.36 -6.71 3.38
N PRO A 572 18.81 -6.33 2.21
CA PRO A 572 19.59 -5.70 1.15
C PRO A 572 20.17 -4.31 1.51
N ASP A 573 19.78 -3.72 2.64
CA ASP A 573 20.29 -2.45 3.17
C ASP A 573 21.25 -2.59 4.37
N ALA A 574 21.64 -3.82 4.75
CA ALA A 574 22.57 -4.09 5.85
C ALA A 574 24.05 -4.09 5.41
N TYR A 575 24.94 -4.28 6.38
CA TYR A 575 26.39 -4.42 6.18
C TYR A 575 26.81 -5.88 6.28
N PHE A 576 27.61 -6.33 5.32
CA PHE A 576 28.06 -7.71 5.16
C PHE A 576 29.58 -7.77 4.99
N GLU A 577 30.20 -8.76 5.64
CA GLU A 577 31.64 -9.02 5.53
C GLU A 577 31.87 -10.51 5.30
N GLN A 578 32.58 -10.84 4.23
CA GLN A 578 32.98 -12.21 3.94
C GLN A 578 34.14 -12.65 4.84
N THR A 579 34.04 -13.86 5.38
CA THR A 579 34.97 -14.43 6.37
C THR A 579 35.65 -15.71 5.89
N ALA A 580 35.12 -16.34 4.85
CA ALA A 580 35.67 -17.53 4.22
C ALA A 580 35.56 -17.43 2.69
N ASP A 581 36.36 -18.21 1.97
CA ASP A 581 36.12 -18.41 0.54
C ASP A 581 34.82 -19.21 0.35
N ILE A 582 34.05 -18.87 -0.67
CA ILE A 582 32.71 -19.41 -0.90
C ILE A 582 32.73 -20.18 -2.22
N ASP A 583 32.28 -21.42 -2.20
CA ASP A 583 32.11 -22.25 -3.39
C ASP A 583 30.62 -22.34 -3.74
N LEU A 584 30.25 -21.92 -4.95
CA LEU A 584 28.89 -21.98 -5.48
C LEU A 584 28.62 -23.24 -6.31
N ASP A 585 29.59 -24.16 -6.46
CA ASP A 585 29.39 -25.47 -7.08
C ASP A 585 28.66 -26.45 -6.13
N VAL A 586 27.54 -25.99 -5.58
CA VAL A 586 26.69 -26.76 -4.66
C VAL A 586 25.23 -26.44 -4.94
N ALA A 587 24.39 -27.47 -4.96
CA ALA A 587 22.95 -27.27 -5.13
C ALA A 587 22.38 -26.43 -3.98
N PRO A 588 21.46 -25.48 -4.25
CA PRO A 588 20.78 -25.25 -5.52
C PRO A 588 21.46 -24.25 -6.48
N TYR A 589 22.67 -23.76 -6.16
CA TYR A 589 23.29 -22.62 -6.86
C TYR A 589 23.93 -22.97 -8.21
N ASN A 590 24.16 -24.26 -8.47
CA ASN A 590 24.79 -24.77 -9.69
C ASN A 590 23.84 -25.65 -10.56
N VAL A 591 22.55 -25.66 -10.27
CA VAL A 591 21.55 -26.44 -11.02
C VAL A 591 20.50 -25.54 -11.67
N ASP A 592 19.83 -26.05 -12.71
CA ASP A 592 18.79 -25.32 -13.46
C ASP A 592 19.25 -23.94 -13.99
N GLU A 593 18.70 -22.84 -13.46
CA GLU A 593 19.09 -21.46 -13.81
C GLU A 593 20.32 -20.96 -13.01
N GLY A 594 20.82 -21.76 -12.07
CA GLY A 594 21.92 -21.42 -11.18
C GLY A 594 21.56 -20.35 -10.15
N TRP A 595 22.54 -19.51 -9.83
CA TRP A 595 22.45 -18.45 -8.85
C TRP A 595 21.31 -17.46 -9.14
N GLU A 596 20.60 -17.05 -8.08
CA GLU A 596 19.57 -16.02 -8.14
C GLU A 596 20.16 -14.67 -7.72
N PRO A 597 20.24 -13.67 -8.63
CA PRO A 597 20.88 -12.40 -8.34
C PRO A 597 20.42 -11.74 -7.04
N ILE A 598 21.38 -11.18 -6.30
CA ILE A 598 21.09 -10.39 -5.11
C ILE A 598 20.59 -9.01 -5.55
N GLY A 599 19.34 -8.73 -5.23
CA GLY A 599 18.67 -7.47 -5.56
C GLY A 599 18.11 -7.45 -6.99
N ASN A 600 17.00 -6.75 -7.16
CA ASN A 600 16.33 -6.56 -8.45
C ASN A 600 15.75 -5.14 -8.58
N ASP A 601 15.03 -4.87 -9.66
CA ASP A 601 14.46 -3.55 -9.96
C ASP A 601 13.44 -3.05 -8.92
N VAL A 602 12.73 -3.97 -8.25
CA VAL A 602 11.77 -3.72 -7.17
C VAL A 602 12.48 -3.57 -5.81
N ASP A 603 13.37 -4.50 -5.51
CA ASP A 603 14.10 -4.60 -4.25
C ASP A 603 15.62 -4.61 -4.52
N PRO A 604 16.22 -3.44 -4.83
CA PRO A 604 17.64 -3.36 -5.14
C PRO A 604 18.50 -3.59 -3.89
N PHE A 605 19.74 -4.02 -4.10
CA PHE A 605 20.76 -3.99 -3.05
C PHE A 605 21.17 -2.54 -2.77
N THR A 606 21.09 -2.10 -1.51
CA THR A 606 21.39 -0.72 -1.10
C THR A 606 22.32 -0.65 0.13
N GLY A 607 22.90 -1.78 0.53
CA GLY A 607 23.75 -1.93 1.71
C GLY A 607 25.24 -1.84 1.39
N VAL A 608 26.05 -2.52 2.20
CA VAL A 608 27.50 -2.65 1.99
C VAL A 608 27.89 -4.12 1.99
N TYR A 609 28.55 -4.59 0.93
CA TYR A 609 29.13 -5.92 0.88
C TYR A 609 30.65 -5.82 0.72
N ASN A 610 31.39 -6.24 1.75
CA ASN A 610 32.85 -6.31 1.71
C ASN A 610 33.30 -7.78 1.58
N GLY A 611 33.88 -8.12 0.43
CA GLY A 611 34.43 -9.46 0.16
C GLY A 611 35.70 -9.79 0.94
N ASN A 612 36.30 -8.81 1.63
CA ASN A 612 37.45 -8.96 2.52
C ASN A 612 38.63 -9.71 1.88
N GLY A 613 38.76 -9.57 0.56
CA GLY A 613 39.79 -10.22 -0.26
C GLY A 613 39.63 -11.73 -0.44
N LYS A 614 38.55 -12.33 0.06
CA LYS A 614 38.15 -13.73 -0.12
C LYS A 614 37.58 -13.98 -1.52
N THR A 615 37.59 -15.23 -1.95
CA THR A 615 37.05 -15.60 -3.27
C THR A 615 35.63 -16.13 -3.18
N ILE A 616 34.86 -15.91 -4.24
CA ILE A 616 33.60 -16.58 -4.52
C ILE A 616 33.83 -17.33 -5.83
N ASN A 617 33.79 -18.66 -5.77
CA ASN A 617 34.16 -19.54 -6.87
C ASN A 617 32.92 -20.14 -7.52
N ASN A 618 33.04 -20.50 -8.80
CA ASN A 618 32.08 -21.33 -9.53
C ASN A 618 30.68 -20.69 -9.62
N LEU A 619 30.63 -19.37 -9.83
CA LEU A 619 29.37 -18.66 -10.03
C LEU A 619 28.76 -19.10 -11.37
N PHE A 620 27.62 -19.78 -11.32
CA PHE A 620 26.86 -20.17 -12.48
C PHE A 620 25.51 -19.45 -12.51
N ILE A 621 25.21 -18.74 -13.60
CA ILE A 621 23.90 -18.13 -13.86
C ILE A 621 23.49 -18.43 -15.30
N ASN A 622 22.30 -18.98 -15.51
CA ASN A 622 21.72 -19.21 -16.83
C ASN A 622 20.28 -18.72 -16.89
N ARG A 623 20.11 -17.42 -17.15
CA ARG A 623 18.84 -16.69 -17.06
C ARG A 623 18.49 -16.01 -18.36
N VAL A 624 18.06 -16.83 -19.32
CA VAL A 624 17.58 -16.38 -20.63
C VAL A 624 16.06 -16.41 -20.64
N GLY A 625 15.44 -15.29 -21.01
CA GLY A 625 14.01 -15.18 -21.22
C GLY A 625 13.59 -15.56 -22.65
N PRO A 626 12.29 -15.79 -22.90
CA PRO A 626 11.80 -15.86 -24.27
C PRO A 626 11.99 -14.49 -24.96
N PRO A 627 12.04 -14.44 -26.30
CA PRO A 627 12.26 -13.17 -27.03
C PRO A 627 11.27 -12.03 -26.73
N SER A 628 10.13 -12.33 -26.09
CA SER A 628 9.10 -11.37 -25.69
C SER A 628 9.24 -10.86 -24.24
N VAL A 629 10.11 -11.44 -23.42
CA VAL A 629 10.35 -11.06 -22.02
C VAL A 629 11.83 -11.21 -21.73
N TYR A 630 12.60 -10.13 -21.87
CA TYR A 630 14.02 -10.13 -21.55
C TYR A 630 14.24 -10.23 -20.04
N LYS A 631 15.12 -11.14 -19.61
CA LYS A 631 15.63 -11.17 -18.24
C LYS A 631 16.78 -10.17 -18.13
N THR A 632 16.56 -9.09 -17.37
CA THR A 632 17.54 -8.01 -17.20
C THR A 632 18.24 -8.09 -15.83
N ASN A 633 19.32 -7.35 -15.67
CA ASN A 633 20.05 -7.17 -14.41
C ASN A 633 20.60 -8.49 -13.87
N ILE A 634 21.51 -9.09 -14.64
CA ILE A 634 22.06 -10.41 -14.38
C ILE A 634 23.51 -10.29 -13.90
N GLY A 635 23.78 -10.85 -12.73
CA GLY A 635 25.09 -10.94 -12.09
C GLY A 635 24.97 -11.52 -10.68
N LEU A 636 26.08 -11.62 -9.94
CA LEU A 636 26.01 -11.98 -8.51
C LEU A 636 25.03 -11.06 -7.78
N PHE A 637 25.12 -9.76 -8.07
CA PHE A 637 24.14 -8.74 -7.73
C PHE A 637 23.35 -8.36 -8.99
N GLY A 638 22.02 -8.29 -8.89
CA GLY A 638 21.19 -7.91 -10.03
C GLY A 638 21.17 -6.40 -10.23
N ASP A 639 20.54 -5.69 -9.30
CA ASP A 639 20.46 -4.22 -9.30
C ASP A 639 20.99 -3.63 -7.98
N VAL A 640 21.95 -2.73 -8.09
CA VAL A 640 22.67 -2.09 -6.97
C VAL A 640 22.39 -0.60 -6.99
N ARG A 641 21.80 -0.04 -5.92
CA ARG A 641 21.40 1.38 -5.86
C ARG A 641 21.93 2.09 -4.61
N GLY A 642 22.86 3.02 -4.81
CA GLY A 642 23.50 3.76 -3.71
C GLY A 642 24.23 2.88 -2.69
N ALA A 643 24.53 1.64 -3.07
CA ALA A 643 25.21 0.65 -2.25
C ALA A 643 26.73 0.72 -2.47
N THR A 644 27.49 0.02 -1.63
CA THR A 644 28.94 -0.21 -1.83
C THR A 644 29.23 -1.71 -1.89
N ILE A 645 29.91 -2.15 -2.93
CA ILE A 645 30.44 -3.51 -3.07
C ILE A 645 31.95 -3.38 -3.23
N GLU A 646 32.70 -3.96 -2.30
CA GLU A 646 34.15 -3.79 -2.26
C GLU A 646 34.89 -5.11 -2.01
N ASN A 647 36.10 -5.23 -2.56
CA ASN A 647 37.03 -6.34 -2.30
C ASN A 647 36.46 -7.73 -2.64
N VAL A 648 35.54 -7.82 -3.61
CA VAL A 648 34.95 -9.09 -4.08
C VAL A 648 35.80 -9.67 -5.20
N LYS A 649 36.17 -10.95 -5.08
CA LYS A 649 36.93 -11.67 -6.10
C LYS A 649 36.14 -12.88 -6.60
N LEU A 650 35.72 -12.84 -7.85
CA LEU A 650 35.03 -13.94 -8.51
C LEU A 650 36.03 -14.79 -9.31
N GLN A 651 35.91 -16.11 -9.21
CA GLN A 651 36.74 -17.08 -9.94
C GLN A 651 35.86 -18.16 -10.58
N ASN A 652 36.18 -18.57 -11.81
CA ASN A 652 35.42 -19.57 -12.59
C ASN A 652 33.95 -19.16 -12.73
N VAL A 653 33.67 -18.20 -13.60
CA VAL A 653 32.39 -17.50 -13.60
C VAL A 653 31.71 -17.69 -14.94
N ASN A 654 30.54 -18.34 -14.94
CA ASN A 654 29.73 -18.53 -16.13
C ASN A 654 28.37 -17.85 -15.95
N VAL A 655 28.17 -16.73 -16.64
CA VAL A 655 26.97 -15.90 -16.57
C VAL A 655 26.36 -15.72 -17.95
N THR A 656 25.17 -16.30 -18.12
CA THR A 656 24.33 -16.11 -19.31
C THR A 656 23.04 -15.38 -18.92
N GLY A 657 22.76 -14.25 -19.59
CA GLY A 657 21.56 -13.43 -19.39
C GLY A 657 21.02 -12.84 -20.70
N ASP A 658 19.99 -11.97 -20.65
CA ASP A 658 19.56 -11.20 -21.82
C ASP A 658 20.08 -9.76 -21.82
N SER A 659 19.87 -8.98 -20.76
CA SER A 659 20.24 -7.55 -20.76
C SER A 659 20.83 -7.09 -19.42
N CYS A 660 21.74 -6.11 -19.46
CA CYS A 660 22.49 -5.62 -18.30
C CYS A 660 23.14 -6.80 -17.58
N VAL A 661 24.10 -7.44 -18.25
CA VAL A 661 24.74 -8.68 -17.80
C VAL A 661 26.17 -8.37 -17.39
N GLY A 662 26.54 -8.74 -16.17
CA GLY A 662 27.93 -8.71 -15.71
C GLY A 662 28.18 -9.75 -14.63
N SER A 663 29.42 -10.20 -14.48
CA SER A 663 29.76 -11.24 -13.49
C SER A 663 29.42 -10.80 -12.06
N LEU A 664 29.78 -9.57 -11.68
CA LEU A 664 29.55 -9.04 -10.35
C LEU A 664 28.19 -8.36 -10.23
N ALA A 665 27.86 -7.47 -11.18
CA ALA A 665 26.62 -6.71 -11.12
C ALA A 665 25.96 -6.59 -12.50
N GLY A 666 24.63 -6.75 -12.55
CA GLY A 666 23.87 -6.43 -13.75
C GLY A 666 23.80 -4.92 -14.01
N SER A 667 23.27 -4.18 -13.03
CA SER A 667 23.14 -2.71 -13.07
C SER A 667 23.62 -2.08 -11.77
N ILE A 668 24.37 -0.98 -11.87
CA ILE A 668 24.70 -0.10 -10.75
C ILE A 668 24.19 1.33 -11.01
N SER A 669 23.51 1.90 -10.02
CA SER A 669 22.94 3.24 -10.12
C SER A 669 22.84 4.00 -8.78
N GLY A 670 22.44 5.26 -8.83
CA GLY A 670 22.14 6.06 -7.63
C GLY A 670 23.37 6.32 -6.76
N SER A 671 24.52 6.58 -7.39
CA SER A 671 25.81 6.74 -6.71
C SER A 671 26.30 5.48 -5.99
N ALA A 672 25.97 4.31 -6.55
CA ALA A 672 26.55 3.04 -6.12
C ALA A 672 28.05 2.99 -6.41
N LYS A 673 28.78 2.17 -5.66
CA LYS A 673 30.23 2.01 -5.77
C LYS A 673 30.61 0.54 -5.89
N ILE A 674 31.43 0.22 -6.88
CA ILE A 674 32.17 -1.03 -7.01
C ILE A 674 33.66 -0.69 -6.92
N GLU A 675 34.32 -1.14 -5.86
CA GLU A 675 35.70 -0.75 -5.56
C GLU A 675 36.59 -1.97 -5.27
N SER A 676 37.76 -2.05 -5.90
CA SER A 676 38.71 -3.16 -5.68
C SER A 676 38.14 -4.57 -5.93
N CYS A 677 37.27 -4.71 -6.94
CA CYS A 677 36.64 -5.97 -7.29
C CYS A 677 37.28 -6.60 -8.54
N SER A 678 37.24 -7.94 -8.63
CA SER A 678 37.78 -8.66 -9.79
C SER A 678 36.94 -9.87 -10.18
N ALA A 679 36.90 -10.18 -11.47
CA ALA A 679 36.35 -11.43 -12.00
C ALA A 679 37.32 -12.07 -13.00
N VAL A 680 37.57 -13.37 -12.86
CA VAL A 680 38.48 -14.13 -13.72
C VAL A 680 37.86 -15.51 -14.00
N ASP A 681 37.93 -15.96 -15.25
CA ASP A 681 37.79 -17.38 -15.58
C ASP A 681 39.17 -18.00 -15.86
N ALA A 682 39.32 -19.26 -15.47
CA ALA A 682 40.51 -20.05 -15.73
C ALA A 682 40.33 -21.00 -16.93
N ASP A 683 39.09 -21.27 -17.34
CA ASP A 683 38.76 -22.12 -18.47
C ASP A 683 38.38 -21.23 -19.66
N ASP A 684 38.99 -21.44 -20.84
CA ASP A 684 38.83 -20.65 -22.08
C ASP A 684 37.41 -20.78 -22.72
N ASP A 685 36.35 -20.85 -21.93
CA ASP A 685 34.96 -20.95 -22.35
C ASP A 685 34.29 -19.56 -22.48
N VAL A 686 33.03 -19.53 -22.92
CA VAL A 686 32.27 -18.26 -22.98
C VAL A 686 31.74 -17.95 -21.58
N ASP A 687 32.40 -16.99 -20.93
CA ASP A 687 32.14 -16.71 -19.52
C ASP A 687 30.97 -15.76 -19.29
N VAL A 688 30.81 -14.72 -20.13
CA VAL A 688 29.72 -13.75 -20.01
C VAL A 688 29.01 -13.59 -21.34
N LEU A 689 27.77 -14.09 -21.41
CA LEU A 689 26.94 -14.13 -22.60
C LEU A 689 25.61 -13.41 -22.39
N GLY A 690 25.18 -12.66 -23.39
CA GLY A 690 23.86 -12.04 -23.37
C GLY A 690 23.51 -11.27 -24.63
N ILE A 691 22.52 -10.39 -24.56
CA ILE A 691 21.96 -9.67 -25.70
C ILE A 691 22.37 -8.20 -25.61
N GLN A 692 22.04 -7.48 -24.51
CA GLN A 692 22.20 -6.02 -24.36
C GLN A 692 23.06 -5.60 -23.15
N ASP A 693 23.91 -4.58 -23.30
CA ASP A 693 24.67 -3.95 -22.21
C ASP A 693 25.43 -5.00 -21.38
N ILE A 694 26.37 -5.67 -22.03
CA ILE A 694 27.15 -6.75 -21.42
C ILE A 694 28.51 -6.24 -21.00
N GLY A 695 28.84 -6.36 -19.72
CA GLY A 695 30.17 -6.12 -19.19
C GLY A 695 30.78 -7.40 -18.62
N GLY A 696 32.09 -7.59 -18.71
CA GLY A 696 32.72 -8.70 -18.00
C GLY A 696 32.57 -8.61 -16.48
N LEU A 697 32.52 -7.39 -15.92
CA LEU A 697 32.30 -7.17 -14.48
C LEU A 697 30.91 -6.59 -14.18
N VAL A 698 30.49 -5.56 -14.94
CA VAL A 698 29.24 -4.82 -14.69
C VAL A 698 28.48 -4.60 -15.99
N GLY A 699 27.20 -4.97 -16.08
CA GLY A 699 26.42 -4.72 -17.30
C GLY A 699 26.28 -3.23 -17.60
N GLU A 700 25.73 -2.47 -16.67
CA GLU A 700 25.45 -1.03 -16.81
C GLU A 700 25.87 -0.22 -15.57
N CYS A 701 26.54 0.91 -15.79
CA CYS A 701 26.91 1.87 -14.74
C CYS A 701 26.32 3.25 -15.03
N LYS A 702 25.41 3.74 -14.18
CA LYS A 702 24.72 5.02 -14.41
C LYS A 702 24.52 5.87 -13.16
N ASN A 703 24.01 7.08 -13.34
CA ASN A 703 23.55 7.98 -12.27
C ASN A 703 24.63 8.24 -11.20
N ASN A 704 25.77 8.76 -11.63
CA ASN A 704 26.94 9.08 -10.79
C ASN A 704 27.52 7.88 -10.01
N SER A 705 27.31 6.65 -10.50
CA SER A 705 27.91 5.45 -9.91
C SER A 705 29.37 5.29 -10.35
N VAL A 706 30.13 4.55 -9.56
CA VAL A 706 31.58 4.46 -9.69
C VAL A 706 32.01 3.00 -9.78
N ILE A 707 32.87 2.68 -10.75
CA ILE A 707 33.67 1.46 -10.77
C ILE A 707 35.14 1.89 -10.68
N LYS A 708 35.82 1.46 -9.62
CA LYS A 708 37.16 1.93 -9.32
C LYS A 708 38.09 0.80 -8.88
N ASP A 709 39.36 0.90 -9.27
CA ASP A 709 40.44 -0.03 -8.88
C ASP A 709 40.06 -1.50 -9.16
N SER A 710 39.24 -1.73 -10.19
CA SER A 710 38.59 -3.02 -10.44
C SER A 710 39.03 -3.62 -11.78
N SER A 711 38.95 -4.94 -11.89
CA SER A 711 39.50 -5.65 -13.04
C SER A 711 38.67 -6.84 -13.50
N THR A 712 38.92 -7.28 -14.73
CA THR A 712 38.29 -8.48 -15.28
C THR A 712 39.15 -9.15 -16.34
N ALA A 713 39.11 -10.48 -16.36
CA ALA A 713 39.70 -11.31 -17.40
C ALA A 713 38.67 -12.16 -18.15
N MET A 714 37.38 -11.88 -17.97
CA MET A 714 36.28 -12.67 -18.55
C MET A 714 36.18 -12.52 -20.10
N GLU A 715 35.95 -13.60 -20.84
CA GLU A 715 35.51 -13.50 -22.25
C GLU A 715 34.05 -13.04 -22.32
N VAL A 716 33.81 -11.96 -23.08
CA VAL A 716 32.50 -11.33 -23.25
C VAL A 716 31.98 -11.55 -24.65
N LYS A 717 30.74 -12.04 -24.79
CA LYS A 717 30.15 -12.35 -26.11
C LYS A 717 28.70 -11.88 -26.23
N LEU A 718 28.39 -11.23 -27.36
CA LEU A 718 27.01 -10.95 -27.76
C LEU A 718 26.36 -12.19 -28.39
N LYS A 719 25.11 -12.46 -28.01
CA LYS A 719 24.26 -13.49 -28.62
C LYS A 719 23.70 -12.97 -29.95
N ALA A 720 23.63 -13.86 -30.95
CA ALA A 720 23.15 -13.50 -32.28
C ALA A 720 21.70 -13.00 -32.26
N GLY A 721 21.41 -11.92 -33.01
CA GLY A 721 20.04 -11.49 -33.32
C GLY A 721 19.64 -10.06 -32.94
N SER A 722 20.52 -9.20 -32.40
CA SER A 722 20.17 -7.81 -32.08
C SER A 722 21.38 -6.85 -32.04
N ALA A 723 21.08 -5.54 -32.11
CA ALA A 723 21.97 -4.37 -32.26
C ALA A 723 22.48 -3.80 -30.92
N LEU A 724 23.58 -4.29 -30.34
CA LEU A 724 23.80 -4.11 -28.89
C LEU A 724 25.27 -3.98 -28.45
N THR A 725 25.42 -3.51 -27.22
CA THR A 725 26.67 -3.04 -26.58
C THR A 725 27.33 -4.11 -25.74
N SER A 726 28.64 -4.27 -25.91
CA SER A 726 29.48 -5.14 -25.08
C SER A 726 30.80 -4.46 -24.74
N GLY A 727 31.21 -4.58 -23.48
CA GLY A 727 32.49 -4.10 -22.98
C GLY A 727 33.20 -5.14 -22.15
N GLY A 728 34.53 -5.17 -22.19
CA GLY A 728 35.30 -6.11 -21.37
C GLY A 728 35.08 -5.91 -19.87
N LEU A 729 35.00 -4.66 -19.39
CA LEU A 729 34.65 -4.30 -18.01
C LEU A 729 33.17 -3.97 -17.84
N ALA A 730 32.67 -3.01 -18.62
CA ALA A 730 31.28 -2.58 -18.53
C ALA A 730 30.59 -2.45 -19.89
N GLY A 731 29.35 -2.90 -20.00
CA GLY A 731 28.58 -2.81 -21.23
C GLY A 731 28.24 -1.38 -21.60
N SER A 732 27.74 -0.62 -20.64
CA SER A 732 27.42 0.80 -20.79
C SER A 732 27.76 1.63 -19.57
N VAL A 733 28.22 2.86 -19.78
CA VAL A 733 28.49 3.86 -18.75
C VAL A 733 27.80 5.16 -19.14
N ASP A 734 26.85 5.61 -18.31
CA ASP A 734 26.02 6.78 -18.64
C ASP A 734 25.77 7.71 -17.44
N SER A 735 25.20 8.90 -17.70
CA SER A 735 24.58 9.74 -16.69
C SER A 735 25.49 10.04 -15.49
N GLY A 736 26.74 10.39 -15.77
CA GLY A 736 27.76 10.74 -14.76
C GLY A 736 28.53 9.56 -14.19
N GLY A 737 28.41 8.37 -14.77
CA GLY A 737 29.23 7.22 -14.39
C GLY A 737 30.73 7.51 -14.44
N LEU A 738 31.48 6.94 -13.50
CA LEU A 738 32.93 7.06 -13.42
C LEU A 738 33.57 5.68 -13.44
N ILE A 739 34.48 5.47 -14.40
CA ILE A 739 35.40 4.34 -14.41
C ILE A 739 36.80 4.89 -14.15
N ASP A 740 37.43 4.49 -13.05
CA ASP A 740 38.73 5.02 -12.63
C ASP A 740 39.70 3.91 -12.24
N SER A 741 40.89 3.91 -12.84
CA SER A 741 41.95 2.94 -12.50
C SER A 741 41.53 1.47 -12.66
N CYS A 742 40.75 1.18 -13.72
CA CYS A 742 40.23 -0.15 -14.00
C CYS A 742 40.85 -0.79 -15.24
N TYR A 743 40.81 -2.13 -15.35
CA TYR A 743 41.31 -2.80 -16.54
C TYR A 743 40.58 -4.07 -16.94
N ALA A 744 40.58 -4.37 -18.24
CA ALA A 744 40.02 -5.59 -18.81
C ALA A 744 41.02 -6.31 -19.73
N THR A 745 41.16 -7.62 -19.55
CA THR A 745 42.12 -8.44 -20.30
C THR A 745 41.47 -9.55 -21.12
N GLY A 746 40.21 -9.90 -20.81
CA GLY A 746 39.45 -10.89 -21.55
C GLY A 746 38.99 -10.40 -22.92
N LYS A 747 38.78 -11.34 -23.84
CA LYS A 747 38.39 -11.06 -25.23
C LYS A 747 36.94 -10.59 -25.31
N VAL A 748 36.64 -9.68 -26.25
CA VAL A 748 35.28 -9.20 -26.52
C VAL A 748 34.86 -9.59 -27.93
N THR A 749 33.73 -10.31 -28.05
CA THR A 749 33.15 -10.75 -29.34
C THR A 749 31.77 -10.13 -29.55
N ALA A 750 31.70 -9.05 -30.33
CA ALA A 750 30.51 -8.28 -30.67
C ALA A 750 29.98 -8.58 -32.10
N ASN A 751 29.90 -9.86 -32.47
CA ASN A 751 29.51 -10.31 -33.82
C ASN A 751 27.98 -10.34 -34.01
N CYS A 752 27.34 -9.19 -34.13
CA CYS A 752 25.93 -9.07 -34.50
C CYS A 752 25.69 -7.90 -35.46
N THR A 753 24.52 -7.81 -36.11
CA THR A 753 24.26 -6.87 -37.23
C THR A 753 24.61 -5.41 -36.93
N ASP A 754 24.42 -4.95 -35.69
CA ASP A 754 24.83 -3.63 -35.22
C ASP A 754 25.55 -3.72 -33.87
N GLY A 755 26.44 -4.71 -33.74
CA GLY A 755 27.25 -4.89 -32.54
C GLY A 755 28.11 -3.67 -32.27
N ILE A 756 28.22 -3.30 -31.00
CA ILE A 756 29.13 -2.27 -30.49
C ILE A 756 30.03 -2.95 -29.48
N GLY A 757 31.34 -2.86 -29.70
CA GLY A 757 32.33 -3.60 -28.92
C GLY A 757 33.46 -2.71 -28.43
N GLY A 758 33.68 -2.66 -27.13
CA GLY A 758 34.87 -2.05 -26.54
C GLY A 758 35.65 -3.03 -25.68
N GLY A 759 36.98 -3.02 -25.76
CA GLY A 759 37.78 -3.91 -24.91
C GLY A 759 37.68 -3.56 -23.43
N LEU A 760 37.32 -2.33 -23.05
CA LEU A 760 36.96 -1.95 -21.69
C LEU A 760 35.46 -1.62 -21.56
N ILE A 761 34.94 -0.73 -22.39
CA ILE A 761 33.58 -0.18 -22.28
C ILE A 761 32.83 -0.31 -23.60
N GLY A 762 31.61 -0.83 -23.63
CA GLY A 762 30.82 -0.89 -24.87
C GLY A 762 30.40 0.50 -25.34
N SER A 763 29.61 1.21 -24.53
CA SER A 763 29.11 2.55 -24.81
C SER A 763 29.34 3.49 -23.64
N CYS A 764 29.73 4.73 -23.93
CA CYS A 764 29.95 5.77 -22.93
C CYS A 764 29.22 7.07 -23.31
N SER A 765 28.35 7.58 -22.44
CA SER A 765 27.58 8.82 -22.71
C SER A 765 27.35 9.70 -21.49
N GLY A 766 27.10 10.98 -21.72
CA GLY A 766 26.71 11.95 -20.69
C GLY A 766 27.81 12.93 -20.31
N MET A 767 27.42 14.19 -20.09
CA MET A 767 28.32 15.35 -19.95
C MET A 767 29.31 15.26 -18.78
N THR A 768 28.98 14.49 -17.74
CA THR A 768 29.80 14.31 -16.55
C THR A 768 30.41 12.91 -16.45
N THR A 769 30.20 12.07 -17.46
CA THR A 769 30.70 10.70 -17.51
C THR A 769 32.19 10.70 -17.86
N LYS A 770 32.98 9.91 -17.12
CA LYS A 770 34.44 9.90 -17.25
C LYS A 770 35.00 8.50 -17.17
N ILE A 771 35.97 8.23 -18.06
CA ILE A 771 36.84 7.06 -18.01
C ILE A 771 38.26 7.58 -17.80
N THR A 772 38.90 7.21 -16.69
CA THR A 772 40.22 7.73 -16.31
C THR A 772 41.18 6.61 -15.92
N LYS A 773 42.45 6.73 -16.31
CA LYS A 773 43.55 5.85 -15.86
C LYS A 773 43.28 4.35 -16.07
N SER A 774 42.52 4.02 -17.11
CA SER A 774 41.98 2.68 -17.32
C SER A 774 42.44 2.12 -18.66
N TYR A 775 42.52 0.79 -18.78
CA TYR A 775 43.08 0.18 -19.98
C TYR A 775 42.49 -1.17 -20.34
N SER A 776 42.67 -1.55 -21.60
CA SER A 776 42.29 -2.87 -22.12
C SER A 776 43.45 -3.55 -22.85
N THR A 777 43.56 -4.87 -22.67
CA THR A 777 44.53 -5.70 -23.41
C THR A 777 43.86 -6.86 -24.15
N GLY A 778 42.56 -7.10 -23.91
CA GLY A 778 41.80 -8.13 -24.60
C GLY A 778 41.51 -7.77 -26.06
N ASN A 779 41.54 -8.78 -26.93
CA ASN A 779 41.20 -8.60 -28.35
C ASN A 779 39.72 -8.30 -28.52
N VAL A 780 39.39 -7.44 -29.48
CA VAL A 780 38.02 -7.04 -29.81
C VAL A 780 37.69 -7.50 -31.23
N LEU A 781 36.71 -8.39 -31.36
CA LEU A 781 36.19 -8.89 -32.64
C LEU A 781 34.73 -8.47 -32.77
N GLY A 782 34.32 -7.91 -33.90
CA GLY A 782 32.93 -7.54 -34.11
C GLY A 782 32.61 -7.11 -35.53
N THR A 783 31.44 -6.51 -35.71
CA THR A 783 30.96 -6.05 -37.02
C THR A 783 31.19 -4.54 -37.21
N ARG A 784 30.60 -3.70 -36.35
CA ARG A 784 30.57 -2.23 -36.43
C ARG A 784 31.01 -1.60 -35.11
N TYR A 785 31.36 -0.31 -35.11
CA TYR A 785 31.65 0.48 -33.89
C TYR A 785 32.55 -0.23 -32.85
N LEU A 786 33.78 -0.53 -33.27
CA LEU A 786 34.72 -1.26 -32.43
C LEU A 786 35.85 -0.35 -31.97
N GLY A 787 36.12 -0.35 -30.67
CA GLY A 787 37.29 0.30 -30.09
C GLY A 787 38.06 -0.66 -29.20
N GLY A 788 39.38 -0.59 -29.22
CA GLY A 788 40.18 -1.37 -28.29
C GLY A 788 39.85 -1.01 -26.84
N LEU A 789 39.56 0.27 -26.53
CA LEU A 789 39.08 0.69 -25.20
C LEU A 789 37.56 0.84 -25.18
N ALA A 790 36.98 1.66 -26.08
CA ALA A 790 35.56 1.98 -26.07
C ALA A 790 34.90 1.83 -27.45
N GLY A 791 33.78 1.12 -27.55
CA GLY A 791 33.06 0.97 -28.82
C GLY A 791 32.58 2.33 -29.35
N GLN A 792 31.90 3.09 -28.50
CA GLN A 792 31.51 4.47 -28.81
C GLN A 792 31.55 5.38 -27.58
N ILE A 793 31.74 6.67 -27.83
CA ILE A 793 31.67 7.73 -26.84
C ILE A 793 30.92 8.94 -27.38
N TYR A 794 29.98 9.50 -26.61
CA TYR A 794 29.25 10.69 -27.02
C TYR A 794 28.76 11.57 -25.87
N ASP A 795 28.07 12.67 -26.20
CA ASP A 795 27.46 13.62 -25.24
C ASP A 795 28.44 14.26 -24.25
N SER A 796 29.61 14.67 -24.72
CA SER A 796 30.64 15.32 -23.90
C SER A 796 31.26 14.45 -22.80
N ALA A 797 31.03 13.14 -22.86
CA ALA A 797 31.79 12.18 -22.06
C ALA A 797 33.30 12.28 -22.37
N SER A 798 34.12 11.86 -21.40
CA SER A 798 35.59 11.99 -21.49
C SER A 798 36.32 10.67 -21.25
N ILE A 799 37.41 10.47 -21.99
CA ILE A 799 38.40 9.42 -21.78
C ILE A 799 39.76 10.11 -21.58
N THR A 800 40.41 9.86 -20.45
CA THR A 800 41.65 10.53 -20.08
C THR A 800 42.67 9.58 -19.46
N GLU A 801 43.94 9.68 -19.84
CA GLU A 801 45.02 8.81 -19.33
C GLU A 801 44.72 7.30 -19.55
N CYS A 802 44.11 6.93 -20.67
CA CYS A 802 43.67 5.55 -20.95
C CYS A 802 44.38 4.94 -22.16
N TYR A 803 44.44 3.62 -22.23
CA TYR A 803 45.07 2.96 -23.38
C TYR A 803 44.50 1.59 -23.74
N SER A 804 44.73 1.19 -24.98
CA SER A 804 44.38 -0.14 -25.48
C SER A 804 45.56 -0.81 -26.18
N THR A 805 45.75 -2.10 -25.92
CA THR A 805 46.84 -2.89 -26.54
C THR A 805 46.35 -4.15 -27.26
N GLY A 806 45.09 -4.54 -27.06
CA GLY A 806 44.48 -5.67 -27.76
C GLY A 806 44.18 -5.36 -29.23
N ASP A 807 44.21 -6.39 -30.06
CA ASP A 807 43.91 -6.26 -31.49
C ASP A 807 42.41 -6.01 -31.70
N VAL A 808 42.08 -5.12 -32.65
CA VAL A 808 40.69 -4.75 -32.99
C VAL A 808 40.41 -5.18 -34.43
N THR A 809 39.50 -6.14 -34.59
CA THR A 809 39.11 -6.68 -35.91
C THR A 809 37.61 -6.47 -36.14
N GLY A 810 37.27 -5.57 -37.05
CA GLY A 810 35.92 -5.34 -37.53
C GLY A 810 35.69 -5.92 -38.92
N THR A 811 34.52 -6.49 -39.17
CA THR A 811 34.13 -6.95 -40.51
C THR A 811 33.44 -5.87 -41.36
N GLU A 812 33.08 -4.73 -40.76
CA GLU A 812 32.46 -3.59 -41.43
C GLU A 812 33.12 -2.25 -41.02
N PHE A 813 32.32 -1.23 -40.68
CA PHE A 813 32.75 0.16 -40.55
C PHE A 813 32.95 0.65 -39.11
N ARG A 814 33.71 1.74 -38.94
CA ARG A 814 33.99 2.45 -37.67
C ARG A 814 34.78 1.61 -36.68
N VAL A 815 36.05 1.41 -37.01
CA VAL A 815 36.97 0.58 -36.23
C VAL A 815 38.14 1.45 -35.79
N GLY A 816 38.29 1.65 -34.49
CA GLY A 816 39.37 2.42 -33.88
C GLY A 816 40.24 1.56 -32.98
N GLY A 817 41.55 1.84 -32.92
CA GLY A 817 42.40 1.16 -31.95
C GLY A 817 42.05 1.50 -30.51
N LEU A 818 41.61 2.73 -30.22
CA LEU A 818 41.10 3.14 -28.90
C LEU A 818 39.58 3.25 -28.90
N VAL A 819 39.00 4.01 -29.84
CA VAL A 819 37.57 4.35 -29.89
C VAL A 819 36.98 4.10 -31.27
N GLY A 820 35.88 3.34 -31.36
CA GLY A 820 35.21 3.12 -32.64
C GLY A 820 34.56 4.39 -33.21
N ARG A 821 33.67 5.01 -32.44
CA ARG A 821 32.98 6.28 -32.78
C ARG A 821 33.04 7.30 -31.66
N ALA A 822 33.37 8.55 -32.00
CA ALA A 822 33.45 9.67 -31.06
C ALA A 822 32.55 10.84 -31.50
N GLY A 823 31.45 11.10 -30.77
CA GLY A 823 30.53 12.21 -31.06
C GLY A 823 30.55 13.26 -29.95
N ARG A 824 31.10 14.46 -30.21
CA ARG A 824 31.20 15.54 -29.21
C ARG A 824 31.92 15.07 -27.92
N ALA A 825 32.97 14.27 -28.05
CA ALA A 825 33.69 13.65 -26.94
C ALA A 825 35.02 14.35 -26.64
N ASN A 826 35.56 14.14 -25.43
CA ASN A 826 36.91 14.61 -25.06
C ASN A 826 37.84 13.41 -24.82
N ILE A 827 38.84 13.23 -25.68
CA ILE A 827 39.83 12.16 -25.59
C ILE A 827 41.21 12.79 -25.37
N GLU A 828 41.82 12.56 -24.21
CA GLU A 828 43.03 13.26 -23.79
C GLU A 828 44.07 12.33 -23.16
N ASP A 829 45.35 12.49 -23.49
CA ASP A 829 46.44 11.67 -22.92
C ASP A 829 46.25 10.16 -23.11
N CYS A 830 45.74 9.73 -24.27
CA CYS A 830 45.40 8.34 -24.55
C CYS A 830 46.21 7.72 -25.68
N TYR A 831 46.34 6.40 -25.69
CA TYR A 831 47.04 5.72 -26.79
C TYR A 831 46.55 4.30 -27.12
N SER A 832 46.86 3.87 -28.33
CA SER A 832 46.57 2.52 -28.84
C SER A 832 47.79 1.89 -29.51
N THR A 833 47.98 0.59 -29.31
CA THR A 833 49.11 -0.16 -29.92
C THR A 833 48.70 -1.46 -30.63
N GLY A 834 47.53 -2.01 -30.34
CA GLY A 834 47.05 -3.26 -30.97
C GLY A 834 46.79 -3.07 -32.47
N ALA A 835 46.88 -4.14 -33.27
CA ALA A 835 46.58 -4.07 -34.70
C ALA A 835 45.09 -3.74 -34.91
N VAL A 836 44.79 -2.92 -35.92
CA VAL A 836 43.43 -2.46 -36.23
C VAL A 836 43.10 -2.86 -37.66
N SER A 837 42.05 -3.66 -37.84
CA SER A 837 41.57 -4.10 -39.16
C SER A 837 40.07 -3.84 -39.29
N GLY A 838 39.64 -3.23 -40.40
CA GLY A 838 38.24 -2.97 -40.71
C GLY A 838 38.00 -2.77 -42.21
N THR A 839 36.78 -2.37 -42.62
CA THR A 839 36.49 -2.04 -44.03
C THR A 839 36.49 -0.53 -44.27
N GLN A 840 35.63 0.22 -43.58
CA GLN A 840 35.44 1.67 -43.76
C GLN A 840 35.59 2.45 -42.44
N PHE A 841 36.16 3.65 -42.47
CA PHE A 841 36.39 4.49 -41.26
C PHE A 841 37.26 3.76 -40.22
N VAL A 842 38.47 3.43 -40.64
CA VAL A 842 39.42 2.67 -39.83
C VAL A 842 40.51 3.60 -39.33
N GLY A 843 40.60 3.79 -38.02
CA GLY A 843 41.55 4.68 -37.39
C GLY A 843 42.46 3.95 -36.41
N GLY A 844 43.75 4.28 -36.39
CA GLY A 844 44.64 3.69 -35.39
C GLY A 844 44.27 4.09 -33.96
N LEU A 845 43.72 5.29 -33.73
CA LEU A 845 43.16 5.72 -32.43
C LEU A 845 41.63 5.78 -32.47
N VAL A 846 41.05 6.58 -33.39
CA VAL A 846 39.60 6.80 -33.49
C VAL A 846 39.09 6.43 -34.88
N GLY A 847 38.08 5.57 -34.98
CA GLY A 847 37.49 5.19 -36.27
C GLY A 847 36.83 6.36 -36.99
N GLU A 848 35.83 6.97 -36.34
CA GLU A 848 35.08 8.12 -36.86
C GLU A 848 34.75 9.13 -35.76
N GLU A 849 34.85 10.41 -36.09
CA GLU A 849 34.26 11.51 -35.32
C GLU A 849 32.95 11.94 -35.99
N ASP A 850 31.79 11.74 -35.38
CA ASP A 850 30.47 11.87 -36.05
C ASP A 850 29.66 13.11 -35.63
N ASP A 851 30.26 14.03 -34.87
CA ASP A 851 29.59 15.27 -34.45
C ASP A 851 30.59 16.43 -34.36
N VAL A 852 30.07 17.65 -34.35
CA VAL A 852 30.86 18.86 -34.15
C VAL A 852 31.43 18.87 -32.72
N GLU A 853 32.64 19.41 -32.55
CA GLU A 853 33.31 19.63 -31.26
C GLU A 853 33.95 18.41 -30.56
N THR A 854 34.19 17.28 -31.25
CA THR A 854 35.08 16.23 -30.70
C THR A 854 36.50 16.78 -30.53
N LYS A 855 37.14 16.50 -29.38
CA LYS A 855 38.49 16.94 -29.04
C LYS A 855 39.40 15.75 -28.79
N ILE A 856 40.48 15.66 -29.55
CA ILE A 856 41.57 14.69 -29.36
C ILE A 856 42.83 15.48 -29.02
N LYS A 857 43.41 15.24 -27.83
CA LYS A 857 44.55 16.02 -27.35
C LYS A 857 45.63 15.16 -26.70
N ARG A 858 46.89 15.34 -27.07
CA ARG A 858 48.03 14.57 -26.53
C ARG A 858 47.85 13.06 -26.64
N CYS A 859 47.26 12.60 -27.73
CA CYS A 859 47.01 11.18 -27.97
C CYS A 859 47.93 10.62 -29.05
N TYR A 860 48.20 9.31 -29.03
CA TYR A 860 48.99 8.68 -30.09
C TYR A 860 48.57 7.26 -30.42
N SER A 861 48.90 6.83 -31.64
CA SER A 861 48.64 5.46 -32.11
C SER A 861 49.91 4.86 -32.70
N GLU A 862 50.33 3.72 -32.18
CA GLU A 862 51.40 2.87 -32.74
C GLU A 862 50.84 1.66 -33.50
N SER A 863 49.51 1.55 -33.58
CA SER A 863 48.79 0.46 -34.23
C SER A 863 49.13 0.30 -35.70
N PHE A 864 49.30 -0.95 -36.16
CA PHE A 864 49.23 -1.27 -37.59
C PHE A 864 47.76 -1.23 -38.04
N VAL A 865 47.43 -0.35 -39.00
CA VAL A 865 46.06 -0.09 -39.44
C VAL A 865 45.84 -0.65 -40.85
N LEU A 866 44.85 -1.52 -41.01
CA LEU A 866 44.43 -2.11 -42.27
C LEU A 866 42.95 -1.78 -42.55
N GLY A 867 42.68 -1.21 -43.72
CA GLY A 867 41.30 -0.97 -44.16
C GLY A 867 41.15 -0.85 -45.67
N THR A 868 39.91 -0.64 -46.13
CA THR A 868 39.59 -0.53 -47.57
C THR A 868 39.13 0.86 -48.00
N GLU A 869 38.51 1.63 -47.11
CA GLU A 869 37.97 2.98 -47.40
C GLU A 869 38.10 3.89 -46.16
N ASN A 870 38.54 5.14 -46.33
CA ASN A 870 38.73 6.12 -45.24
C ASN A 870 39.56 5.54 -44.06
N VAL A 871 40.85 5.33 -44.32
CA VAL A 871 41.80 4.70 -43.39
C VAL A 871 42.83 5.73 -42.94
N GLY A 872 42.98 5.91 -41.63
CA GLY A 872 43.94 6.84 -41.04
C GLY A 872 44.74 6.24 -39.90
N GLY A 873 46.00 6.63 -39.78
CA GLY A 873 46.87 6.13 -38.68
C GLY A 873 46.46 6.62 -37.30
N LEU A 874 45.78 7.78 -37.23
CA LEU A 874 45.23 8.34 -35.99
C LEU A 874 43.70 8.34 -36.03
N VAL A 875 43.08 9.05 -36.98
CA VAL A 875 41.63 9.14 -37.14
C VAL A 875 41.22 8.67 -38.55
N GLY A 876 40.21 7.81 -38.66
CA GLY A 876 39.72 7.31 -39.95
C GLY A 876 38.87 8.33 -40.71
N MET A 877 37.97 9.03 -40.02
CA MET A 877 37.15 10.13 -40.55
C MET A 877 36.92 11.20 -39.49
N THR A 878 37.02 12.47 -39.90
CA THR A 878 36.80 13.65 -39.07
C THR A 878 35.66 14.50 -39.64
N TYR A 879 34.80 15.03 -38.78
CA TYR A 879 33.75 16.00 -39.13
C TYR A 879 34.18 17.46 -38.84
N ILE A 880 33.38 18.41 -39.33
CA ILE A 880 33.65 19.84 -39.24
C ILE A 880 33.69 20.28 -37.76
N ASN A 881 34.65 21.12 -37.39
CA ASN A 881 34.86 21.66 -36.03
C ASN A 881 35.39 20.67 -34.98
N SER A 882 35.77 19.44 -35.33
CA SER A 882 36.63 18.63 -34.46
C SER A 882 38.02 19.25 -34.33
N VAL A 883 38.66 19.04 -33.17
CA VAL A 883 39.99 19.57 -32.87
C VAL A 883 40.91 18.41 -32.50
N THR A 884 41.98 18.21 -33.27
CA THR A 884 43.07 17.30 -32.94
C THR A 884 44.35 18.10 -32.69
N GLU A 885 44.89 18.01 -31.47
CA GLU A 885 46.05 18.78 -31.02
C GLU A 885 47.10 17.88 -30.38
N GLU A 886 48.38 18.20 -30.58
CA GLU A 886 49.52 17.53 -29.92
C GLU A 886 49.49 15.99 -30.05
N SER A 887 48.92 15.47 -31.15
CA SER A 887 48.64 14.04 -31.34
C SER A 887 49.31 13.51 -32.61
N TYR A 888 49.73 12.24 -32.61
CA TYR A 888 50.47 11.65 -33.74
C TYR A 888 50.19 10.16 -33.94
N SER A 889 50.49 9.65 -35.14
CA SER A 889 50.50 8.21 -35.42
C SER A 889 51.91 7.80 -35.86
N ALA A 890 52.37 6.65 -35.38
CA ALA A 890 53.67 6.06 -35.70
C ALA A 890 53.57 4.65 -36.32
N GLY A 891 52.39 4.03 -36.33
CA GLY A 891 52.15 2.71 -36.91
C GLY A 891 51.98 2.72 -38.43
N GLY A 892 52.15 1.54 -39.05
CA GLY A 892 51.95 1.38 -40.50
C GLY A 892 50.47 1.48 -40.88
N VAL A 893 50.16 2.11 -42.01
CA VAL A 893 48.79 2.26 -42.52
C VAL A 893 48.69 1.68 -43.91
N THR A 894 47.76 0.75 -44.11
CA THR A 894 47.49 0.10 -45.40
C THR A 894 46.02 0.29 -45.79
N GLY A 895 45.80 1.05 -46.86
CA GLY A 895 44.51 1.12 -47.55
C GLY A 895 44.52 0.20 -48.78
N SER A 896 43.78 -0.90 -48.73
CA SER A 896 43.64 -1.83 -49.86
C SER A 896 42.44 -1.48 -50.72
N VAL A 897 42.68 -1.18 -52.00
CA VAL A 897 41.60 -1.07 -52.99
C VAL A 897 41.16 -2.48 -53.35
N LEU A 898 39.97 -2.91 -52.94
CA LEU A 898 39.32 -4.06 -53.54
C LEU A 898 39.03 -3.70 -55.00
N SER A 899 39.92 -4.08 -55.92
CA SER A 899 39.62 -4.05 -57.35
C SER A 899 38.49 -5.06 -57.58
N TYR A 900 37.26 -4.57 -57.73
CA TYR A 900 36.17 -5.35 -58.31
C TYR A 900 36.62 -5.76 -59.73
N GLN A 901 37.21 -6.94 -59.89
CA GLN A 901 37.26 -7.59 -61.18
C GLN A 901 35.86 -8.14 -61.44
N THR A 902 35.06 -7.38 -62.19
CA THR A 902 33.82 -7.90 -62.77
C THR A 902 34.17 -8.99 -63.78
N THR A 903 33.72 -10.21 -63.54
CA THR A 903 33.53 -11.26 -64.54
C THR A 903 32.08 -11.69 -64.56
#